data_AF-A0ABD1TVZ4-F1
#
_entry.id   AF-A0ABD1TVZ4-F1
#
_cell.length_a   1.000
_cell.length_b   1.000
_cell.length_c   1.000
_cell.angle_alpha   90.00
_cell.angle_beta   90.00
_cell.angle_gamma   90.00
#
_symmetry.space_group_name_H-M   'P 1'
#
loop_
_entity.id
_entity.type
_entity.pdbx_description
1 polymer ?
#
loop_
_entity_poly.entity_id
_entity_poly.type
_entity_poly.pdbx_seq_one_letter_code
_entity_poly.pdbx_strand_id
1 'polypeptide(L)'
;MLSMGHILIPQSDLRYSKQTDVGITHFRSGMSHEEDQLIPNLYRYIQSEFIDSQRVWAEYALKRQEAQAQNRRLTLEDLEDSWDRGIPRINTLFQKDRHTLAYDKGWRVRTDFKQYQVLKQNPFWWTHQRHDGKLWNLNNYRTDVIQALGGVEGILEHTLFKGTYFPTWEGLFWEKASGFEESMKYKKLTNAHRSGLNQIPNRRFTLWWSPTINRANVYVGFQVQLDLTGIFMHGKIPTLKISLIQIFGAHLWQKIHESVVMDLCQVLDQELDALEIETVQKETIHPRKSYKMNSSCADILLFAAHRWPMSKPSLVAESKDVFDQKASNKYWIDVQLLWGDYDSHDIERYTRAKFMDYTTDNMSIYPSPTGVMIGLDLAYNLHSAFGNWFPGSKPLLAQAMNKIMKSNPALYVLRERIRKGLQLYSSEPTEPYLSSQNYGEIFSNQIIWFVDDTNVYRVTIHKTFEGNLTTKPINGAIFIFNPRTGQLFLKRLGQLAKWKTAEEVAALVRSLPVEEQPKQIIVTRKGMLDPLEVHLLDFPNIVIKGSELQLPFQACLKIEKFGDLILKATEPQMVLFNIYDDWLKSNSSYTAFSRLILILRALHVNNEKAKMLLKPDKTIVTEPHHIWPSLSDEQWMKVEVALRDLILSDYAKKNNVNTSALTQSEIRDTPSVPQR
;
A
#
# COMPACT_ATOMS: atom_id res chain seq x y z
N MET A 1 6.19 3.99 -26.17
CA MET A 1 6.31 4.66 -27.49
C MET A 1 7.05 3.71 -28.43
N LEU A 2 6.75 3.72 -29.73
CA LEU A 2 7.56 3.04 -30.75
C LEU A 2 8.37 4.10 -31.49
N SER A 3 9.64 3.84 -31.79
CA SER A 3 10.55 4.80 -32.42
C SER A 3 10.79 4.42 -33.88
N MET A 4 10.66 5.42 -34.76
CA MET A 4 11.15 5.37 -36.15
C MET A 4 12.32 6.35 -36.36
N GLY A 5 12.71 7.09 -35.32
CA GLY A 5 13.78 8.08 -35.36
C GLY A 5 15.12 7.51 -34.89
N HIS A 6 16.20 8.22 -35.21
CA HIS A 6 17.54 7.95 -34.70
C HIS A 6 17.74 8.74 -33.40
N ILE A 7 17.49 8.09 -32.27
CA ILE A 7 17.56 8.71 -30.94
C ILE A 7 18.72 8.09 -30.17
N LEU A 8 19.67 8.93 -29.77
CA LEU A 8 20.81 8.58 -28.93
C LEU A 8 20.40 8.51 -27.45
N ILE A 9 20.93 7.54 -26.74
CA ILE A 9 20.80 7.40 -25.28
C ILE A 9 22.05 8.00 -24.63
N PRO A 10 21.92 9.04 -23.79
CA PRO A 10 23.08 9.62 -23.10
C PRO A 10 23.76 8.61 -22.18
N GLN A 11 25.10 8.60 -22.18
CA GLN A 11 25.91 7.73 -21.32
C GLN A 11 25.70 7.97 -19.81
N SER A 12 25.22 9.16 -19.42
CA SER A 12 24.85 9.47 -18.04
C SER A 12 23.69 8.63 -17.53
N ASP A 13 22.81 8.19 -18.43
CA ASP A 13 21.56 7.50 -18.10
C ASP A 13 21.74 5.96 -18.03
N LEU A 14 22.98 5.47 -18.15
CA LEU A 14 23.32 4.04 -18.06
C LEU A 14 23.92 3.64 -16.71
N ARG A 15 23.82 4.50 -15.70
CA ARG A 15 24.31 4.28 -14.34
C ARG A 15 23.20 3.76 -13.44
N TYR A 16 23.54 2.82 -12.58
CA TYR A 16 22.63 2.31 -11.55
C TYR A 16 23.40 1.80 -10.33
N SER A 17 22.70 1.58 -9.22
CA SER A 17 23.32 1.18 -7.95
C SER A 17 22.51 0.11 -7.22
N LYS A 18 23.16 -0.65 -6.33
CA LYS A 18 22.47 -1.59 -5.45
C LYS A 18 23.14 -1.63 -4.08
N GLN A 19 22.34 -1.51 -3.02
CA GLN A 19 22.82 -1.72 -1.65
C GLN A 19 22.67 -3.19 -1.28
N THR A 20 23.73 -3.75 -0.72
CA THR A 20 23.82 -5.12 -0.18
C THR A 20 24.22 -5.07 1.29
N ASP A 21 24.26 -6.21 1.97
CA ASP A 21 24.71 -6.28 3.37
C ASP A 21 26.16 -5.82 3.56
N VAL A 22 26.98 -5.82 2.50
CA VAL A 22 28.39 -5.38 2.52
C VAL A 22 28.53 -3.86 2.27
N GLY A 23 27.56 -3.23 1.61
CA GLY A 23 27.62 -1.81 1.21
C GLY A 23 26.96 -1.53 -0.14
N ILE A 24 27.18 -0.32 -0.66
CA ILE A 24 26.62 0.14 -1.94
C ILE A 24 27.58 -0.21 -3.08
N THR A 25 27.06 -0.87 -4.12
CA THR A 25 27.81 -1.17 -5.35
C THR A 25 27.23 -0.36 -6.51
N HIS A 26 28.11 0.29 -7.29
CA HIS A 26 27.74 1.06 -8.48
C HIS A 26 28.04 0.28 -9.75
N PHE A 27 27.11 0.34 -10.70
CA PHE A 27 27.19 -0.35 -11.98
C PHE A 27 27.03 0.64 -13.14
N ARG A 28 27.55 0.25 -14.30
CA ARG A 28 27.38 0.97 -15.57
C ARG A 28 27.10 -0.05 -16.68
N SER A 29 26.03 0.17 -17.43
CA SER A 29 25.70 -0.68 -18.58
C SER A 29 26.61 -0.34 -19.79
N GLY A 30 27.09 -1.36 -20.48
CA GLY A 30 28.06 -1.25 -21.59
C GLY A 30 29.52 -1.22 -21.13
N MET A 31 30.27 -2.30 -21.40
CA MET A 31 31.71 -2.39 -21.10
C MET A 31 32.60 -1.77 -22.19
N SER A 32 32.05 -1.47 -23.37
CA SER A 32 32.74 -0.82 -24.48
C SER A 32 32.40 0.67 -24.55
N HIS A 33 33.42 1.51 -24.75
CA HIS A 33 33.30 2.96 -24.98
C HIS A 33 32.73 3.29 -26.37
N GLU A 34 31.71 2.58 -26.85
CA GLU A 34 31.03 2.97 -28.08
C GLU A 34 30.04 4.10 -27.75
N GLU A 35 30.31 5.29 -28.28
CA GLU A 35 29.60 6.54 -27.95
C GLU A 35 28.13 6.56 -28.40
N ASP A 36 27.67 5.56 -29.14
CA ASP A 36 26.40 5.59 -29.90
C ASP A 36 25.39 4.48 -29.53
N GLN A 37 24.99 4.36 -28.26
CA GLN A 37 23.84 3.50 -27.94
C GLN A 37 22.54 4.17 -28.43
N LEU A 38 21.91 3.57 -29.44
CA LEU A 38 20.70 4.09 -30.10
C LEU A 38 19.46 3.30 -29.69
N ILE A 39 18.32 3.99 -29.63
CA ILE A 39 17.02 3.31 -29.54
C ILE A 39 16.79 2.50 -30.84
N PRO A 40 16.45 1.20 -30.76
CA PRO A 40 16.16 0.38 -31.93
C PRO A 40 15.08 1.01 -32.82
N ASN A 41 15.33 1.03 -34.13
CA ASN A 41 14.38 1.56 -35.10
C ASN A 41 13.34 0.49 -35.49
N LEU A 42 12.06 0.85 -35.47
CA LEU A 42 10.95 -0.04 -35.81
C LEU A 42 11.09 -0.70 -37.18
N TYR A 43 11.69 -0.02 -38.16
CA TYR A 43 11.88 -0.55 -39.52
C TYR A 43 12.63 -1.88 -39.53
N ARG A 44 13.60 -2.08 -38.63
CA ARG A 44 14.41 -3.31 -38.54
C ARG A 44 13.58 -4.55 -38.20
N TYR A 45 12.40 -4.36 -37.62
CA TYR A 45 11.53 -5.44 -37.14
C TYR A 45 10.39 -5.76 -38.11
N ILE A 46 10.38 -5.12 -39.29
CA ILE A 46 9.43 -5.38 -40.36
C ILE A 46 10.22 -6.02 -41.51
N GLN A 47 9.95 -7.30 -41.80
CA GLN A 47 10.73 -8.09 -42.76
C GLN A 47 10.03 -8.24 -44.12
N SER A 48 10.77 -8.79 -45.10
CA SER A 48 10.22 -9.18 -46.41
C SER A 48 9.42 -10.47 -46.30
N GLU A 49 8.16 -10.46 -46.76
CA GLU A 49 7.16 -11.50 -46.48
C GLU A 49 6.84 -12.42 -47.67
N PHE A 50 6.93 -11.92 -48.90
CA PHE A 50 6.36 -12.65 -50.05
C PHE A 50 7.15 -13.89 -50.44
N ILE A 51 8.49 -13.78 -50.49
CA ILE A 51 9.37 -14.91 -50.82
C ILE A 51 9.22 -16.01 -49.77
N ASP A 52 9.18 -15.61 -48.50
CA ASP A 52 9.04 -16.54 -47.40
C ASP A 52 7.67 -17.22 -47.39
N SER A 53 6.61 -16.46 -47.70
CA SER A 53 5.26 -17.02 -47.85
C SER A 53 5.19 -18.15 -48.86
N GLN A 54 5.81 -17.98 -50.03
CA GLN A 54 5.85 -19.03 -51.06
C GLN A 54 6.53 -20.30 -50.54
N ARG A 55 7.68 -20.14 -49.87
CA ARG A 55 8.43 -21.25 -49.28
C ARG A 55 7.61 -21.98 -48.20
N VAL A 56 7.04 -21.23 -47.28
CA VAL A 56 6.30 -21.74 -46.12
C VAL A 56 5.03 -22.49 -46.55
N TRP A 57 4.29 -21.96 -47.53
CA TRP A 57 3.09 -22.64 -48.05
C TRP A 57 3.42 -23.88 -48.89
N ALA A 58 4.55 -23.87 -49.63
CA ALA A 58 5.04 -25.06 -50.32
C ALA A 58 5.43 -26.17 -49.34
N GLU A 59 6.16 -25.82 -48.28
CA GLU A 59 6.54 -26.74 -47.21
C GLU A 59 5.33 -27.32 -46.49
N TYR A 60 4.33 -26.49 -46.15
CA TYR A 60 3.07 -26.95 -45.58
C TYR A 60 2.34 -27.95 -46.48
N ALA A 61 2.33 -27.72 -47.81
CA ALA A 61 1.69 -28.63 -48.76
C ALA A 61 2.36 -30.00 -48.77
N LEU A 62 3.70 -30.04 -48.75
CA LEU A 62 4.49 -31.28 -48.66
C LEU A 62 4.23 -32.00 -47.33
N LYS A 63 4.35 -31.30 -46.19
CA LYS A 63 4.09 -31.87 -44.85
C LYS A 63 2.68 -32.43 -44.73
N ARG A 64 1.69 -31.76 -45.32
CA ARG A 64 0.30 -32.24 -45.36
C ARG A 64 0.18 -33.51 -46.20
N GLN A 65 0.85 -33.60 -47.34
CA GLN A 65 0.84 -34.78 -48.20
C GLN A 65 1.53 -35.97 -47.51
N GLU A 66 2.66 -35.75 -46.85
CA GLU A 66 3.36 -36.76 -46.06
C GLU A 66 2.51 -37.27 -44.89
N ALA A 67 1.85 -36.36 -44.16
CA ALA A 67 0.96 -36.73 -43.07
C ALA A 67 -0.22 -37.58 -43.58
N GLN A 68 -0.80 -37.21 -44.71
CA GLN A 68 -1.85 -38.01 -45.37
C GLN A 68 -1.35 -39.38 -45.82
N ALA A 69 -0.15 -39.46 -46.41
CA ALA A 69 0.46 -40.73 -46.82
C ALA A 69 0.74 -41.66 -45.62
N GLN A 70 1.04 -41.09 -44.46
CA GLN A 70 1.24 -41.81 -43.19
C GLN A 70 -0.07 -42.04 -42.41
N ASN A 71 -1.24 -41.67 -42.96
CA ASN A 71 -2.53 -41.68 -42.27
C ASN A 71 -2.54 -40.98 -40.90
N ARG A 72 -1.67 -39.97 -40.72
CA ARG A 72 -1.61 -39.14 -39.51
C ARG A 72 -2.25 -37.79 -39.77
N ARG A 73 -2.80 -37.20 -38.71
CA ARG A 73 -3.27 -35.81 -38.74
C ARG A 73 -2.09 -34.88 -38.46
N LEU A 74 -1.93 -33.85 -39.27
CA LEU A 74 -0.94 -32.80 -39.05
C LEU A 74 -1.26 -32.07 -37.73
N THR A 75 -0.30 -32.00 -36.82
CA THR A 75 -0.45 -31.37 -35.50
C THR A 75 0.18 -29.97 -35.48
N LEU A 76 0.02 -29.27 -34.36
CA LEU A 76 0.66 -27.97 -34.14
C LEU A 76 2.19 -28.08 -34.20
N GLU A 77 2.74 -29.13 -33.60
CA GLU A 77 4.18 -29.38 -33.47
C GLU A 77 4.87 -29.51 -34.84
N ASP A 78 4.20 -30.06 -35.85
CA ASP A 78 4.74 -30.18 -37.22
C ASP A 78 4.98 -28.81 -37.90
N LEU A 79 4.36 -27.74 -37.39
CA LEU A 79 4.29 -26.42 -38.00
C LEU A 79 4.86 -25.29 -37.12
N GLU A 80 5.38 -25.60 -35.93
CA GLU A 80 5.85 -24.61 -34.96
C GLU A 80 6.84 -23.61 -35.57
N ASP A 81 7.82 -24.10 -36.35
CA ASP A 81 8.85 -23.29 -37.03
C ASP A 81 8.28 -22.28 -38.06
N SER A 82 7.05 -22.50 -38.49
CA SER A 82 6.35 -21.72 -39.52
C SER A 82 5.08 -21.04 -39.03
N TRP A 83 4.78 -21.13 -37.73
CA TRP A 83 3.48 -20.81 -37.16
C TRP A 83 3.00 -19.39 -37.47
N ASP A 84 3.88 -18.41 -37.28
CA ASP A 84 3.63 -16.99 -37.50
C ASP A 84 4.06 -16.49 -38.89
N ARG A 85 4.27 -17.39 -39.86
CA ARG A 85 4.78 -17.07 -41.20
C ARG A 85 3.72 -17.31 -42.29
N GLY A 86 3.98 -16.73 -43.46
CA GLY A 86 3.13 -16.83 -44.64
C GLY A 86 2.04 -15.77 -44.75
N ILE A 87 1.60 -15.52 -45.97
CA ILE A 87 0.45 -14.66 -46.31
C ILE A 87 -0.50 -15.50 -47.19
N PRO A 88 -1.66 -15.93 -46.65
CA PRO A 88 -2.13 -15.73 -45.27
C PRO A 88 -1.26 -16.49 -44.24
N ARG A 89 -1.30 -16.11 -42.96
CA ARG A 89 -0.52 -16.78 -41.90
C ARG A 89 -0.94 -18.23 -41.70
N ILE A 90 0.00 -19.15 -41.57
CA ILE A 90 -0.29 -20.59 -41.38
C ILE A 90 -1.19 -20.84 -40.17
N ASN A 91 -0.95 -20.14 -39.05
CA ASN A 91 -1.76 -20.30 -37.84
C ASN A 91 -3.27 -20.02 -38.03
N THR A 92 -3.68 -19.32 -39.09
CA THR A 92 -5.10 -19.10 -39.41
C THR A 92 -5.86 -20.40 -39.71
N LEU A 93 -5.15 -21.45 -40.11
CA LEU A 93 -5.72 -22.78 -40.35
C LEU A 93 -6.27 -23.45 -39.08
N PHE A 94 -5.82 -23.01 -37.91
CA PHE A 94 -6.14 -23.59 -36.60
C PHE A 94 -7.06 -22.68 -35.75
N GLN A 95 -7.65 -21.65 -36.36
CA GLN A 95 -8.63 -20.80 -35.68
C GLN A 95 -9.92 -21.55 -35.37
N LYS A 96 -10.51 -21.25 -34.20
CA LYS A 96 -11.79 -21.84 -33.75
C LYS A 96 -12.93 -21.62 -34.77
N ASP A 97 -12.98 -20.44 -35.38
CA ASP A 97 -14.10 -20.02 -36.24
C ASP A 97 -13.86 -20.23 -37.74
N ARG A 98 -12.83 -21.01 -38.11
CA ARG A 98 -12.41 -21.19 -39.51
C ARG A 98 -13.55 -21.62 -40.44
N HIS A 99 -14.41 -22.52 -39.98
CA HIS A 99 -15.54 -23.02 -40.78
C HIS A 99 -16.57 -21.93 -41.09
N THR A 100 -16.81 -21.02 -40.15
CA THR A 100 -17.70 -19.87 -40.34
C THR A 100 -17.08 -18.82 -41.26
N LEU A 101 -15.77 -18.57 -41.10
CA LEU A 101 -15.04 -17.58 -41.90
C LEU A 101 -14.96 -17.96 -43.39
N ALA A 102 -15.14 -19.24 -43.74
CA ALA A 102 -15.25 -19.67 -45.13
C ALA A 102 -16.40 -18.97 -45.89
N TYR A 103 -17.46 -18.54 -45.20
CA TYR A 103 -18.60 -17.83 -45.79
C TYR A 103 -18.44 -16.30 -45.81
N ASP A 104 -17.47 -15.73 -45.09
CA ASP A 104 -17.25 -14.29 -45.03
C ASP A 104 -16.50 -13.79 -46.27
N LYS A 105 -17.25 -13.53 -47.36
CA LYS A 105 -16.72 -13.02 -48.62
C LYS A 105 -16.83 -11.49 -48.73
N GLY A 106 -15.95 -10.90 -49.55
CA GLY A 106 -15.92 -9.45 -49.78
C GLY A 106 -15.51 -8.63 -48.55
N TRP A 107 -14.89 -9.27 -47.56
CA TRP A 107 -14.56 -8.63 -46.28
C TRP A 107 -13.57 -7.47 -46.42
N ARG A 108 -12.65 -7.50 -47.40
CA ARG A 108 -11.69 -6.40 -47.64
C ARG A 108 -12.41 -5.09 -48.02
N VAL A 109 -13.27 -5.15 -49.03
CA VAL A 109 -14.09 -4.00 -49.47
C VAL A 109 -15.02 -3.56 -48.34
N ARG A 110 -15.59 -4.51 -47.59
CA ARG A 110 -16.43 -4.20 -46.43
C ARG A 110 -15.67 -3.42 -45.35
N THR A 111 -14.42 -3.80 -45.05
CA THR A 111 -13.57 -3.09 -44.08
C THR A 111 -13.18 -1.71 -44.59
N ASP A 112 -12.82 -1.57 -45.86
CA ASP A 112 -12.50 -0.28 -46.47
C ASP A 112 -13.70 0.69 -46.43
N PHE A 113 -14.90 0.19 -46.74
CA PHE A 113 -16.14 0.99 -46.72
C PHE A 113 -16.62 1.35 -45.31
N LYS A 114 -16.00 0.82 -44.25
CA LYS A 114 -16.33 1.25 -42.88
C LYS A 114 -16.04 2.72 -42.63
N GLN A 115 -15.15 3.35 -43.41
CA GLN A 115 -14.91 4.79 -43.34
C GLN A 115 -16.17 5.65 -43.56
N TYR A 116 -17.15 5.12 -44.32
CA TYR A 116 -18.42 5.80 -44.58
C TYR A 116 -19.52 5.46 -43.56
N GLN A 117 -19.29 4.48 -42.69
CA GLN A 117 -20.26 3.97 -41.71
C GLN A 117 -19.89 4.28 -40.26
N VAL A 118 -18.59 4.39 -39.98
CA VAL A 118 -18.03 4.52 -38.63
C VAL A 118 -17.14 5.75 -38.58
N LEU A 119 -17.44 6.68 -37.67
CA LEU A 119 -16.66 7.91 -37.50
C LEU A 119 -15.20 7.66 -37.10
N LYS A 120 -14.94 6.56 -36.37
CA LYS A 120 -13.59 6.17 -35.94
C LYS A 120 -12.81 5.59 -37.13
N GLN A 121 -11.75 6.27 -37.54
CA GLN A 121 -10.83 5.79 -38.57
C GLN A 121 -10.08 4.53 -38.11
N ASN A 122 -9.96 3.53 -39.00
CA ASN A 122 -9.16 2.34 -38.79
C ASN A 122 -7.85 2.42 -39.62
N PRO A 123 -6.66 2.48 -39.00
CA PRO A 123 -5.39 2.51 -39.73
C PRO A 123 -5.05 1.15 -40.40
N PHE A 124 -5.69 0.05 -39.97
CA PHE A 124 -5.49 -1.29 -40.53
C PHE A 124 -6.65 -1.70 -41.44
N TRP A 125 -7.13 -0.78 -42.28
CA TRP A 125 -8.28 -1.01 -43.16
C TRP A 125 -8.04 -2.11 -44.22
N TRP A 126 -6.78 -2.35 -44.57
CA TRP A 126 -6.37 -3.26 -45.64
C TRP A 126 -6.22 -4.74 -45.19
N THR A 127 -6.23 -5.03 -43.88
CA THR A 127 -6.04 -6.38 -43.34
C THR A 127 -7.06 -6.73 -42.26
N HIS A 128 -7.24 -8.02 -42.00
CA HIS A 128 -8.08 -8.51 -40.92
C HIS A 128 -7.49 -9.79 -40.31
N GLN A 129 -7.23 -9.78 -38.99
CA GLN A 129 -6.51 -10.87 -38.29
C GLN A 129 -7.21 -12.23 -38.40
N ARG A 130 -8.54 -12.26 -38.59
CA ARG A 130 -9.27 -13.52 -38.79
C ARG A 130 -8.96 -14.19 -40.13
N HIS A 131 -8.60 -13.42 -41.16
CA HIS A 131 -8.37 -13.93 -42.52
C HIS A 131 -6.89 -13.97 -42.87
N ASP A 132 -6.18 -12.88 -42.61
CA ASP A 132 -4.76 -12.74 -42.95
C ASP A 132 -3.84 -13.26 -41.83
N GLY A 133 -4.34 -13.32 -40.59
CA GLY A 133 -3.53 -13.51 -39.39
C GLY A 133 -2.87 -12.21 -38.91
N LYS A 134 -2.04 -12.29 -37.86
CA LYS A 134 -1.28 -11.15 -37.37
C LYS A 134 -0.01 -10.98 -38.21
N LEU A 135 0.06 -9.90 -38.99
CA LEU A 135 1.13 -9.69 -39.98
C LEU A 135 2.42 -9.09 -39.42
N TRP A 136 2.48 -8.79 -38.13
CA TRP A 136 3.69 -8.25 -37.49
C TRP A 136 3.85 -8.78 -36.07
N ASN A 137 5.09 -8.95 -35.65
CA ASN A 137 5.46 -9.31 -34.28
C ASN A 137 6.56 -8.37 -33.80
N LEU A 138 6.27 -7.60 -32.75
CA LEU A 138 7.17 -6.59 -32.17
C LEU A 138 7.68 -7.00 -30.77
N ASN A 139 7.63 -8.29 -30.44
CA ASN A 139 8.14 -8.78 -29.17
C ASN A 139 9.66 -8.54 -29.07
N ASN A 140 10.42 -8.82 -30.14
CA ASN A 140 11.86 -8.58 -30.18
C ASN A 140 12.18 -7.08 -30.05
N TYR A 141 11.40 -6.21 -30.69
CA TYR A 141 11.54 -4.76 -30.54
C TYR A 141 11.45 -4.33 -29.07
N ARG A 142 10.52 -4.91 -28.30
CA ARG A 142 10.40 -4.63 -26.86
C ARG A 142 11.66 -5.07 -26.11
N THR A 143 12.12 -6.30 -26.34
CA THR A 143 13.31 -6.85 -25.68
C THR A 143 14.55 -6.01 -25.97
N ASP A 144 14.75 -5.65 -27.23
CA ASP A 144 15.93 -4.91 -27.67
C ASP A 144 15.91 -3.46 -27.17
N VAL A 145 14.73 -2.83 -27.10
CA VAL A 145 14.61 -1.49 -26.47
C VAL A 145 14.96 -1.55 -24.99
N ILE A 146 14.57 -2.61 -24.27
CA ILE A 146 14.93 -2.79 -22.86
C ILE A 146 16.46 -2.90 -22.73
N GLN A 147 17.10 -3.70 -23.57
CA GLN A 147 18.56 -3.85 -23.56
C GLN A 147 19.27 -2.57 -23.95
N ALA A 148 18.76 -1.85 -24.95
CA ALA A 148 19.30 -0.56 -25.38
C ALA A 148 19.25 0.50 -24.27
N LEU A 149 18.25 0.46 -23.40
CA LEU A 149 18.12 1.36 -22.25
C LEU A 149 18.91 0.89 -21.02
N GLY A 150 19.83 -0.05 -21.17
CA GLY A 150 20.68 -0.55 -20.07
C GLY A 150 20.08 -1.70 -19.27
N GLY A 151 19.07 -2.39 -19.80
CA GLY A 151 18.39 -3.50 -19.13
C GLY A 151 17.33 -3.03 -18.13
N VAL A 152 16.63 -4.00 -17.50
CA VAL A 152 15.52 -3.69 -16.59
C VAL A 152 16.00 -2.92 -15.35
N GLU A 153 17.12 -3.32 -14.75
CA GLU A 153 17.67 -2.65 -13.55
C GLU A 153 18.07 -1.20 -13.84
N GLY A 154 18.74 -0.94 -14.98
CA GLY A 154 19.08 0.41 -15.42
C GLY A 154 17.85 1.29 -15.61
N ILE A 155 16.82 0.77 -16.28
CA ILE A 155 15.55 1.49 -16.46
C ILE A 155 14.88 1.79 -15.10
N LEU A 156 14.89 0.83 -14.17
CA LEU A 156 14.22 1.01 -12.88
C LEU A 156 14.93 2.00 -11.96
N GLU A 157 16.23 2.25 -12.16
CA GLU A 157 16.95 3.32 -11.44
C GLU A 157 16.37 4.71 -11.73
N HIS A 158 15.83 4.93 -12.92
CA HIS A 158 15.17 6.18 -13.30
C HIS A 158 13.80 6.40 -12.65
N THR A 159 13.34 5.43 -11.85
CA THR A 159 11.97 5.34 -11.35
C THR A 159 11.93 5.28 -9.83
N LEU A 160 10.75 5.47 -9.27
CA LEU A 160 10.50 5.30 -7.84
C LEU A 160 10.37 3.81 -7.41
N PHE A 161 10.86 2.87 -8.22
CA PHE A 161 10.82 1.43 -7.93
C PHE A 161 11.47 1.13 -6.59
N LYS A 162 12.70 1.59 -6.34
CA LYS A 162 13.37 1.34 -5.07
C LYS A 162 12.60 1.93 -3.89
N GLY A 163 11.92 3.06 -4.08
CA GLY A 163 11.01 3.68 -3.09
C GLY A 163 9.86 2.77 -2.65
N THR A 164 9.41 1.86 -3.52
CA THR A 164 8.39 0.85 -3.15
C THR A 164 8.94 -0.27 -2.27
N TYR A 165 10.25 -0.45 -2.23
CA TYR A 165 10.92 -1.52 -1.47
C TYR A 165 10.41 -2.93 -1.80
N PHE A 166 10.04 -3.18 -3.07
CA PHE A 166 9.82 -4.56 -3.52
C PHE A 166 11.17 -5.29 -3.65
N PRO A 167 11.24 -6.58 -3.28
CA PRO A 167 12.49 -7.35 -3.37
C PRO A 167 12.89 -7.65 -4.81
N THR A 168 11.91 -7.78 -5.71
CA THR A 168 12.10 -8.03 -7.14
C THR A 168 11.07 -7.25 -7.96
N TRP A 169 11.38 -6.98 -9.23
CA TRP A 169 10.46 -6.40 -10.20
C TRP A 169 9.56 -7.44 -10.86
N GLU A 170 9.91 -8.72 -10.73
CA GLU A 170 9.14 -9.85 -11.26
C GLU A 170 7.82 -10.01 -10.49
N GLY A 171 6.76 -10.45 -11.19
CA GLY A 171 5.44 -10.63 -10.57
C GLY A 171 4.68 -9.33 -10.25
N LEU A 172 5.30 -8.17 -10.48
CA LEU A 172 4.62 -6.89 -10.31
C LEU A 172 3.66 -6.61 -11.46
N PHE A 173 2.48 -6.10 -11.12
CA PHE A 173 1.50 -5.68 -12.10
C PHE A 173 0.91 -4.32 -11.77
N TRP A 174 0.71 -3.54 -12.83
CA TRP A 174 0.01 -2.27 -12.77
C TRP A 174 -1.49 -2.53 -12.72
N GLU A 175 -2.20 -1.88 -11.79
CA GLU A 175 -3.65 -1.86 -11.82
C GLU A 175 -4.14 -1.20 -13.13
N LYS A 176 -4.86 -1.97 -13.95
CA LYS A 176 -5.40 -1.48 -15.23
C LYS A 176 -6.67 -0.70 -14.96
N ALA A 177 -6.51 0.60 -14.68
CA ALA A 177 -7.55 1.55 -14.25
C ALA A 177 -8.21 1.14 -12.94
N SER A 178 -8.01 1.94 -11.90
CA SER A 178 -8.61 1.68 -10.59
C SER A 178 -10.13 1.51 -10.74
N GLY A 179 -10.73 0.59 -9.97
CA GLY A 179 -12.19 0.43 -9.94
C GLY A 179 -12.94 1.74 -9.67
N PHE A 180 -12.26 2.75 -9.09
CA PHE A 180 -12.76 4.11 -8.96
C PHE A 180 -12.99 4.82 -10.30
N GLU A 181 -12.01 4.84 -11.21
CA GLU A 181 -12.13 5.50 -12.52
C GLU A 181 -13.28 4.88 -13.33
N GLU A 182 -13.38 3.55 -13.33
CA GLU A 182 -14.46 2.84 -14.01
C GLU A 182 -15.82 3.11 -13.37
N SER A 183 -15.91 3.12 -12.02
CA SER A 183 -17.14 3.46 -11.30
C SER A 183 -17.62 4.89 -11.57
N MET A 184 -16.71 5.81 -11.88
CA MET A 184 -17.00 7.21 -12.17
C MET A 184 -17.26 7.47 -13.65
N LYS A 185 -16.70 6.64 -14.56
CA LYS A 185 -16.86 6.76 -16.01
C LYS A 185 -18.32 6.70 -16.45
N TYR A 186 -19.12 5.85 -15.81
CA TYR A 186 -20.54 5.68 -16.12
C TYR A 186 -21.46 6.57 -15.29
N LYS A 187 -20.93 7.32 -14.31
CA LYS A 187 -21.73 8.28 -13.56
C LYS A 187 -21.92 9.56 -14.37
N LYS A 188 -23.08 10.21 -14.17
CA LYS A 188 -23.38 11.51 -14.76
C LYS A 188 -22.54 12.58 -14.06
N LEU A 189 -21.44 12.95 -14.69
CA LEU A 189 -20.48 13.94 -14.20
C LEU A 189 -20.54 15.22 -15.04
N THR A 190 -20.19 16.34 -14.42
CA THR A 190 -19.94 17.59 -15.15
C THR A 190 -18.67 17.46 -16.00
N ASN A 191 -18.55 18.28 -17.04
CA ASN A 191 -17.33 18.30 -17.87
C ASN A 191 -16.08 18.69 -17.05
N ALA A 192 -16.24 19.54 -16.02
CA ALA A 192 -15.16 19.88 -15.09
C ALA A 192 -14.68 18.65 -14.30
N HIS A 193 -15.59 17.82 -13.79
CA HIS A 193 -15.22 16.58 -13.09
C HIS A 193 -14.53 15.58 -14.03
N ARG A 194 -14.97 15.48 -15.29
CA ARG A 194 -14.31 14.64 -16.31
C ARG A 194 -12.87 15.12 -16.59
N SER A 195 -12.65 16.42 -16.68
CA SER A 195 -11.31 17.00 -16.85
C SER A 195 -10.39 16.64 -15.68
N GLY A 196 -10.89 16.69 -14.44
CA GLY A 196 -10.14 16.26 -13.26
C GLY A 196 -9.77 14.77 -13.27
N LEU A 197 -10.70 13.89 -13.67
CA LEU A 197 -10.45 12.44 -13.76
C LEU A 197 -9.34 12.10 -14.77
N ASN A 198 -9.27 12.83 -15.89
CA ASN A 198 -8.23 12.62 -16.90
C ASN A 198 -6.81 12.96 -16.42
N GLN A 199 -6.66 13.64 -15.27
CA GLN A 199 -5.34 13.93 -14.69
C GLN A 199 -4.78 12.75 -13.87
N ILE A 200 -5.59 11.79 -13.44
CA ILE A 200 -5.17 10.70 -12.54
C ILE A 200 -4.10 9.79 -13.19
N PRO A 201 -4.25 9.29 -14.44
CA PRO A 201 -3.22 8.47 -15.07
C PRO A 201 -1.89 9.22 -15.25
N ASN A 202 -1.96 10.53 -15.50
CA ASN A 202 -0.79 11.39 -15.62
C ASN A 202 -0.08 11.55 -14.27
N ARG A 203 -0.82 11.59 -13.15
CA ARG A 203 -0.22 11.63 -11.80
C ARG A 203 0.59 10.37 -11.50
N ARG A 204 0.06 9.18 -11.84
CA ARG A 204 0.79 7.91 -11.69
C ARG A 204 2.08 7.91 -12.50
N PHE A 205 2.01 8.31 -13.77
CA PHE A 205 3.18 8.37 -14.64
C PHE A 205 4.23 9.36 -14.11
N THR A 206 3.82 10.57 -13.73
CA THR A 206 4.71 11.60 -13.20
C THR A 206 5.36 11.14 -11.88
N LEU A 207 4.63 10.46 -11.00
CA LEU A 207 5.17 9.93 -9.75
C LEU A 207 6.19 8.80 -10.02
N TRP A 208 5.88 7.86 -10.92
CA TRP A 208 6.76 6.74 -11.25
C TRP A 208 8.11 7.22 -11.77
N TRP A 209 8.12 8.17 -12.71
CA TRP A 209 9.34 8.73 -13.30
C TRP A 209 9.86 9.95 -12.54
N SER A 210 9.36 10.21 -11.32
CA SER A 210 9.68 11.44 -10.59
C SER A 210 11.18 11.65 -10.33
N PRO A 211 12.02 10.63 -10.05
CA PRO A 211 13.45 10.85 -9.85
C PRO A 211 14.16 11.38 -11.11
N THR A 212 13.67 11.03 -12.29
CA THR A 212 14.23 11.51 -13.56
C THR A 212 13.58 12.82 -14.03
N ILE A 213 12.29 12.99 -13.78
CA ILE A 213 11.56 14.20 -14.17
C ILE A 213 12.00 15.38 -13.29
N ASN A 214 12.04 15.22 -11.97
CA ASN A 214 12.37 16.28 -11.02
C ASN A 214 13.86 16.28 -10.65
N ARG A 215 14.73 16.56 -11.62
CA ARG A 215 16.18 16.63 -11.43
C ARG A 215 16.76 17.97 -11.86
N ALA A 216 17.86 18.37 -11.20
CA ALA A 216 18.53 19.65 -11.46
C ALA A 216 19.02 19.79 -12.91
N ASN A 217 19.49 18.69 -13.52
CA ASN A 217 20.03 18.72 -14.89
C ASN A 217 18.95 18.83 -16.00
N VAL A 218 17.66 18.64 -15.66
CA VAL A 218 16.54 18.74 -16.62
C VAL A 218 15.87 20.11 -16.58
N TYR A 219 15.74 20.70 -15.39
CA TYR A 219 15.11 22.01 -15.22
C TYR A 219 16.12 23.06 -14.76
N VAL A 220 16.32 24.08 -15.59
CA VAL A 220 17.04 25.30 -15.19
C VAL A 220 16.06 26.22 -14.47
N GLY A 221 16.19 26.38 -13.15
CA GLY A 221 15.27 27.21 -12.37
C GLY A 221 15.55 27.26 -10.88
N PHE A 222 14.72 28.03 -10.16
CA PHE A 222 14.79 28.13 -8.71
C PHE A 222 14.23 26.87 -8.05
N GLN A 223 15.09 26.22 -7.26
CA GLN A 223 14.73 25.07 -6.45
C GLN A 223 13.83 25.51 -5.29
N VAL A 224 12.67 24.87 -5.13
CA VAL A 224 11.70 25.18 -4.07
C VAL A 224 11.52 23.98 -3.16
N GLN A 225 11.71 24.16 -1.85
CA GLN A 225 11.44 23.13 -0.86
C GLN A 225 9.92 22.95 -0.67
N LEU A 226 9.46 21.70 -0.60
CA LEU A 226 8.07 21.38 -0.32
C LEU A 226 7.79 21.44 1.19
N ASP A 227 6.68 22.07 1.57
CA ASP A 227 6.31 22.31 2.97
C ASP A 227 6.38 21.04 3.83
N LEU A 228 7.01 21.15 5.01
CA LEU A 228 7.16 20.10 6.02
C LEU A 228 7.92 18.85 5.55
N THR A 229 8.67 18.94 4.45
CA THR A 229 9.48 17.84 3.91
C THR A 229 10.85 18.35 3.47
N GLY A 230 11.82 17.44 3.35
CA GLY A 230 13.13 17.74 2.76
C GLY A 230 13.17 17.71 1.25
N ILE A 231 12.02 17.63 0.57
CA ILE A 231 11.95 17.44 -0.87
C ILE A 231 12.09 18.77 -1.58
N PHE A 232 12.95 18.80 -2.58
CA PHE A 232 13.12 19.96 -3.44
C PHE A 232 12.50 19.71 -4.82
N MET A 233 11.76 20.70 -5.29
CA MET A 233 11.16 20.74 -6.62
C MET A 233 12.01 21.64 -7.51
N HIS A 234 12.56 21.09 -8.60
CA HIS A 234 13.39 21.83 -9.57
C HIS A 234 12.55 22.57 -10.62
N GLY A 235 11.27 22.22 -10.77
CA GLY A 235 10.34 22.85 -11.69
C GLY A 235 8.91 22.87 -11.16
N LYS A 236 8.04 23.67 -11.81
CA LYS A 236 6.61 23.71 -11.50
C LYS A 236 5.91 22.50 -12.14
N ILE A 237 5.82 21.40 -11.40
CA ILE A 237 5.16 20.16 -11.81
C ILE A 237 3.98 19.87 -10.88
N PRO A 238 2.77 20.42 -11.14
CA PRO A 238 1.66 20.37 -10.18
C PRO A 238 1.22 18.94 -9.85
N THR A 239 1.19 18.04 -10.83
CA THR A 239 0.81 16.63 -10.63
C THR A 239 1.76 15.89 -9.69
N LEU A 240 3.06 16.20 -9.76
CA LEU A 240 4.07 15.65 -8.86
C LEU A 240 3.90 16.23 -7.46
N LYS A 241 3.78 17.56 -7.35
CA LYS A 241 3.58 18.25 -6.06
C LYS A 241 2.38 17.66 -5.29
N ILE A 242 1.24 17.48 -5.95
CA ILE A 242 0.05 16.89 -5.32
C ILE A 242 0.35 15.48 -4.82
N SER A 243 1.05 14.67 -5.61
CA SER A 243 1.35 13.27 -5.26
C SER A 243 2.31 13.17 -4.08
N LEU A 244 3.35 14.00 -4.03
CA LEU A 244 4.29 14.05 -2.90
C LEU A 244 3.64 14.57 -1.62
N ILE A 245 2.76 15.59 -1.70
CA ILE A 245 1.99 16.05 -0.54
C ILE A 245 1.08 14.94 0.00
N GLN A 246 0.47 14.14 -0.89
CA GLN A 246 -0.36 13.01 -0.46
C GLN A 246 0.48 11.91 0.22
N ILE A 247 1.66 11.59 -0.31
CA ILE A 247 2.57 10.61 0.29
C ILE A 247 3.03 11.08 1.67
N PHE A 248 3.45 12.33 1.82
CA PHE A 248 4.01 12.86 3.07
C PHE A 248 2.97 13.54 3.99
N GLY A 249 1.67 13.40 3.69
CA GLY A 249 0.59 13.96 4.50
C GLY A 249 0.61 13.46 5.95
N ALA A 250 -0.02 14.21 6.86
CA ALA A 250 -0.04 13.92 8.30
C ALA A 250 1.38 13.84 8.93
N HIS A 251 2.27 14.75 8.54
CA HIS A 251 3.60 14.94 9.12
C HIS A 251 4.54 13.73 8.97
N LEU A 252 4.38 12.92 7.92
CA LEU A 252 5.09 11.65 7.79
C LEU A 252 6.62 11.82 7.82
N TRP A 253 7.16 12.89 7.24
CA TRP A 253 8.61 13.17 7.25
C TRP A 253 9.16 13.29 8.69
N GLN A 254 8.49 14.07 9.53
CA GLN A 254 8.85 14.24 10.94
C GLN A 254 8.72 12.92 11.70
N LYS A 255 7.66 12.15 11.43
CA LYS A 255 7.44 10.85 12.07
C LYS A 255 8.48 9.80 11.68
N ILE A 256 8.93 9.78 10.42
CA ILE A 256 10.02 8.90 9.98
C ILE A 256 11.30 9.23 10.75
N HIS A 257 11.68 10.51 10.79
CA HIS A 257 12.88 10.95 11.52
C HIS A 257 12.81 10.55 12.99
N GLU A 258 11.72 10.91 13.67
CA GLU A 258 11.48 10.60 15.08
C GLU A 258 11.50 9.10 15.37
N SER A 259 10.84 8.30 14.52
CA SER A 259 10.77 6.85 14.67
C SER A 259 12.14 6.18 14.50
N VAL A 260 12.95 6.62 13.53
CA VAL A 260 14.32 6.09 13.35
C VAL A 260 15.22 6.46 14.53
N VAL A 261 15.12 7.70 15.03
CA VAL A 261 15.88 8.15 16.22
C VAL A 261 15.48 7.33 17.45
N MET A 262 14.19 7.09 17.67
CA MET A 262 13.71 6.26 18.79
C MET A 262 14.18 4.81 18.69
N ASP A 263 14.12 4.19 17.51
CA ASP A 263 14.60 2.82 17.32
C ASP A 263 16.11 2.71 17.58
N LEU A 264 16.89 3.72 17.16
CA LEU A 264 18.33 3.78 17.45
C LEU A 264 18.61 3.92 18.95
N CYS A 265 17.86 4.76 19.68
CA CYS A 265 17.97 4.85 21.13
C CYS A 265 17.72 3.49 21.80
N GLN A 266 16.66 2.78 21.39
CA GLN A 266 16.34 1.46 21.96
C GLN A 266 17.43 0.42 21.71
N VAL A 267 18.06 0.45 20.53
CA VAL A 267 19.19 -0.44 20.22
C VAL A 267 20.40 -0.11 21.09
N LEU A 268 20.70 1.18 21.27
CA LEU A 268 21.83 1.62 22.11
C LEU A 268 21.60 1.33 23.60
N ASP A 269 20.35 1.46 24.08
CA ASP A 269 19.96 1.11 25.45
C ASP A 269 20.11 -0.39 25.76
N GLN A 270 20.04 -1.25 24.75
CA GLN A 270 20.26 -2.69 24.92
C GLN A 270 21.75 -3.06 25.00
N GLU A 271 22.64 -2.17 24.57
CA GLU A 271 24.08 -2.42 24.41
C GLU A 271 24.93 -1.54 25.34
N LEU A 272 24.35 -1.02 26.43
CA LEU A 272 25.03 -0.11 27.37
C LEU A 272 26.32 -0.72 27.94
N ASP A 273 26.22 -1.94 28.48
CA ASP A 273 27.35 -2.63 29.12
C ASP A 273 28.44 -3.01 28.09
N ALA A 274 28.02 -3.51 26.93
CA ALA A 274 28.94 -3.98 25.88
C ALA A 274 29.76 -2.85 25.26
N LEU A 275 29.20 -1.63 25.21
CA LEU A 275 29.82 -0.46 24.61
C LEU A 275 30.36 0.55 25.64
N GLU A 276 30.31 0.23 26.94
CA GLU A 276 30.73 1.13 28.04
C GLU A 276 30.01 2.49 28.01
N ILE A 277 28.70 2.47 27.69
CA ILE A 277 27.84 3.66 27.68
C ILE A 277 27.25 3.85 29.08
N GLU A 278 27.46 5.02 29.68
CA GLU A 278 26.84 5.39 30.96
C GLU A 278 25.36 5.72 30.78
N THR A 279 25.05 6.57 29.79
CA THR A 279 23.67 6.98 29.47
C THR A 279 23.51 7.27 27.97
N VAL A 280 22.36 6.88 27.43
CA VAL A 280 21.86 7.27 26.11
C VAL A 280 20.82 8.37 26.32
N GLN A 281 21.14 9.59 25.91
CA GLN A 281 20.22 10.73 26.01
C GLN A 281 19.67 11.07 24.63
N LYS A 282 18.35 10.96 24.47
CA LYS A 282 17.67 11.55 23.32
C LYS A 282 17.54 13.06 23.52
N GLU A 283 18.02 13.83 22.55
CA GLU A 283 17.94 15.29 22.60
C GLU A 283 16.54 15.80 22.26
N THR A 284 16.16 16.92 22.90
CA THR A 284 14.90 17.60 22.59
C THR A 284 15.09 18.48 21.35
N ILE A 285 14.78 17.93 20.18
CA ILE A 285 14.96 18.62 18.90
C ILE A 285 13.78 19.53 18.55
N HIS A 286 14.05 20.62 17.84
CA HIS A 286 12.98 21.44 17.26
C HIS A 286 12.20 20.60 16.24
N PRO A 287 10.85 20.65 16.20
CA PRO A 287 10.04 19.86 15.26
C PRO A 287 10.37 20.05 13.76
N ARG A 288 11.10 21.11 13.40
CA ARG A 288 11.43 21.46 12.01
C ARG A 288 12.82 20.96 11.60
N LYS A 289 13.62 20.44 12.55
CA LYS A 289 14.99 19.96 12.32
C LYS A 289 15.04 18.91 11.22
N SER A 290 14.12 17.97 11.23
CA SER A 290 14.05 16.85 10.28
C SER A 290 14.04 17.27 8.80
N TYR A 291 13.52 18.46 8.46
CA TYR A 291 13.50 18.98 7.09
C TYR A 291 14.28 20.30 6.94
N LYS A 292 15.15 20.64 7.89
CA LYS A 292 16.05 21.79 7.78
C LYS A 292 17.36 21.33 7.15
N MET A 293 17.59 21.74 5.89
CA MET A 293 18.71 21.21 5.08
C MET A 293 19.99 22.04 5.12
N ASN A 294 19.96 23.20 5.77
CA ASN A 294 21.10 24.12 5.85
C ASN A 294 21.89 24.02 7.16
N SER A 295 21.29 23.53 8.25
CA SER A 295 21.99 23.33 9.52
C SER A 295 21.27 22.26 10.34
N SER A 296 21.98 21.63 11.27
CA SER A 296 21.45 20.55 12.10
C SER A 296 21.92 20.65 13.56
N CYS A 297 21.46 19.72 14.39
CA CYS A 297 21.87 19.49 15.77
C CYS A 297 21.85 17.98 16.06
N ALA A 298 22.51 17.54 17.13
CA ALA A 298 22.48 16.14 17.56
C ALA A 298 21.05 15.67 17.88
N ASP A 299 20.75 14.41 17.56
CA ASP A 299 19.50 13.72 17.95
C ASP A 299 19.69 12.86 19.19
N ILE A 300 20.84 12.20 19.27
CA ILE A 300 21.19 11.30 20.37
C ILE A 300 22.57 11.72 20.87
N LEU A 301 22.73 11.76 22.18
CA LEU A 301 23.98 12.02 22.87
C LEU A 301 24.31 10.85 23.79
N LEU A 302 25.48 10.25 23.58
CA LEU A 302 26.01 9.17 24.40
C LEU A 302 27.06 9.72 25.36
N PHE A 303 26.99 9.29 26.61
CA PHE A 303 28.00 9.55 27.62
C PHE A 303 28.79 8.27 27.89
N ALA A 304 30.11 8.33 27.79
CA ALA A 304 30.98 7.19 28.07
C ALA A 304 31.16 7.01 29.59
N ALA A 305 31.13 5.77 30.08
CA ALA A 305 31.45 5.47 31.48
C ALA A 305 32.89 5.88 31.84
N HIS A 306 33.79 5.83 30.86
CA HIS A 306 35.17 6.30 30.97
C HIS A 306 35.52 7.24 29.81
N ARG A 307 36.26 6.76 28.82
CA ARG A 307 36.58 7.48 27.58
C ARG A 307 36.75 6.48 26.45
N TRP A 308 36.14 6.78 25.32
CA TRP A 308 36.33 5.97 24.12
C TRP A 308 37.54 6.44 23.32
N PRO A 309 38.43 5.53 22.90
CA PRO A 309 39.40 5.85 21.85
C PRO A 309 38.64 6.04 20.54
N MET A 310 38.94 7.11 19.82
CA MET A 310 38.16 7.51 18.64
C MET A 310 38.95 7.24 17.36
N SER A 311 38.23 6.88 16.30
CA SER A 311 38.78 6.80 14.95
C SER A 311 38.73 8.16 14.25
N LYS A 312 39.48 8.28 13.15
CA LYS A 312 39.20 9.32 12.14
C LYS A 312 37.82 9.10 11.53
N PRO A 313 37.16 10.15 11.01
CA PRO A 313 35.90 10.00 10.32
C PRO A 313 36.01 9.06 9.11
N SER A 314 35.20 8.01 9.07
CA SER A 314 35.17 7.02 7.99
C SER A 314 33.73 6.58 7.70
N LEU A 315 33.51 5.92 6.57
CA LEU A 315 32.21 5.34 6.23
C LEU A 315 31.91 4.10 7.09
N VAL A 316 30.64 3.82 7.31
CA VAL A 316 30.17 2.62 8.03
C VAL A 316 30.59 1.31 7.36
N ALA A 317 30.73 1.29 6.03
CA ALA A 317 31.14 0.12 5.26
C ALA A 317 32.68 -0.10 5.24
N GLU A 318 33.48 0.87 5.72
CA GLU A 318 34.93 0.73 5.77
C GLU A 318 35.36 -0.17 6.94
N SER A 319 36.23 -1.15 6.65
CA SER A 319 36.57 -2.24 7.57
C SER A 319 37.81 -2.02 8.44
N LYS A 320 38.61 -0.98 8.17
CA LYS A 320 39.86 -0.71 8.89
C LYS A 320 39.81 0.63 9.62
N ASP A 321 39.42 0.58 10.89
CA ASP A 321 39.51 1.75 11.78
C ASP A 321 40.81 1.71 12.59
N VAL A 322 41.46 2.87 12.66
CA VAL A 322 42.58 3.12 13.57
C VAL A 322 42.10 4.08 14.64
N PHE A 323 42.11 3.64 15.90
CA PHE A 323 41.59 4.41 17.04
C PHE A 323 42.71 5.25 17.69
N ASP A 324 43.34 6.12 16.89
CA ASP A 324 44.47 6.97 17.28
C ASP A 324 44.08 8.41 17.64
N GLN A 325 42.79 8.76 17.53
CA GLN A 325 42.32 10.12 17.82
C GLN A 325 42.16 10.36 19.31
N LYS A 326 42.09 11.65 19.69
CA LYS A 326 41.87 12.08 21.07
C LYS A 326 40.61 11.42 21.62
N ALA A 327 40.76 10.69 22.72
CA ALA A 327 39.64 10.03 23.37
C ALA A 327 38.57 11.03 23.81
N SER A 328 37.31 10.63 23.71
CA SER A 328 36.15 11.48 24.00
C SER A 328 35.22 10.79 25.01
N ASN A 329 34.52 11.60 25.79
CA ASN A 329 33.51 11.17 26.75
C ASN A 329 32.08 11.45 26.28
N LYS A 330 31.91 12.17 25.17
CA LYS A 330 30.62 12.51 24.57
C LYS A 330 30.61 12.17 23.09
N TYR A 331 29.57 11.47 22.64
CA TYR A 331 29.43 11.06 21.25
C TYR A 331 28.02 11.36 20.75
N TRP A 332 27.89 12.12 19.67
CA TRP A 332 26.59 12.47 19.10
C TRP A 332 26.24 11.65 17.87
N ILE A 333 24.94 11.44 17.66
CA ILE A 333 24.37 10.86 16.44
C ILE A 333 23.39 11.87 15.84
N ASP A 334 23.48 12.09 14.54
CA ASP A 334 22.57 12.95 13.76
C ASP A 334 21.99 12.17 12.58
N VAL A 335 20.66 12.06 12.52
CA VAL A 335 19.91 11.39 11.46
C VAL A 335 19.43 12.42 10.44
N GLN A 336 19.84 12.23 9.19
CA GLN A 336 19.50 13.07 8.05
C GLN A 336 18.64 12.30 7.05
N LEU A 337 17.48 12.85 6.72
CA LEU A 337 16.59 12.31 5.70
C LEU A 337 16.83 13.02 4.37
N LEU A 338 16.84 12.27 3.27
CA LEU A 338 16.99 12.75 1.91
C LEU A 338 15.85 12.19 1.05
N TRP A 339 15.46 12.95 0.03
CA TRP A 339 14.67 12.45 -1.09
C TRP A 339 15.48 12.65 -2.36
N GLY A 340 16.22 11.61 -2.75
CA GLY A 340 17.14 11.68 -3.89
C GLY A 340 16.44 11.78 -5.24
N ASP A 341 17.18 12.27 -6.23
CA ASP A 341 16.80 12.22 -7.64
C ASP A 341 17.79 11.32 -8.41
N TYR A 342 17.63 11.18 -9.73
CA TYR A 342 18.53 10.34 -10.52
C TYR A 342 19.99 10.84 -10.52
N ASP A 343 20.21 12.15 -10.42
CA ASP A 343 21.55 12.75 -10.41
C ASP A 343 22.26 12.63 -9.05
N SER A 344 21.49 12.63 -7.96
CA SER A 344 21.98 12.77 -6.58
C SER A 344 21.25 11.85 -5.61
N HIS A 345 21.53 10.54 -5.70
CA HIS A 345 21.08 9.50 -4.75
C HIS A 345 22.24 8.67 -4.17
N ASP A 346 23.50 9.09 -4.38
CA ASP A 346 24.65 8.52 -3.69
C ASP A 346 24.67 9.00 -2.23
N ILE A 347 24.12 8.15 -1.36
CA ILE A 347 23.94 8.46 0.05
C ILE A 347 25.26 8.51 0.83
N GLU A 348 26.30 7.79 0.41
CA GLU A 348 27.62 7.85 1.06
C GLU A 348 28.25 9.22 0.85
N ARG A 349 28.23 9.69 -0.40
CA ARG A 349 28.74 11.01 -0.76
C ARG A 349 27.93 12.12 -0.09
N TYR A 350 26.60 12.00 -0.06
CA TYR A 350 25.72 12.96 0.61
C TYR A 350 26.03 13.08 2.11
N THR A 351 26.04 11.95 2.82
CA THR A 351 26.27 11.93 4.27
C THR A 351 27.64 12.47 4.65
N ARG A 352 28.69 12.11 3.88
CA ARG A 352 30.03 12.67 4.07
C ARG A 352 30.08 14.17 3.84
N ALA A 353 29.46 14.67 2.77
CA ALA A 353 29.43 16.10 2.47
C ALA A 353 28.74 16.87 3.60
N LYS A 354 27.56 16.41 4.03
CA LYS A 354 26.80 17.03 5.13
C LYS A 354 27.54 16.99 6.46
N PHE A 355 28.21 15.89 6.78
CA PHE A 355 29.04 15.82 7.97
C PHE A 355 30.14 16.88 7.95
N MET A 356 30.87 17.01 6.84
CA MET A 356 31.93 18.02 6.71
C MET A 356 31.37 19.44 6.76
N ASP A 357 30.26 19.71 6.06
CA ASP A 357 29.62 21.03 6.08
C ASP A 357 29.17 21.41 7.50
N TYR A 358 28.47 20.52 8.21
CA TYR A 358 27.89 20.85 9.52
C TYR A 358 28.90 20.85 10.67
N THR A 359 30.00 20.11 10.57
CA THR A 359 31.03 20.11 11.60
C THR A 359 32.04 21.26 11.46
N THR A 360 32.10 21.89 10.28
CA THR A 360 32.98 23.04 10.01
C THR A 360 32.26 24.38 10.03
N ASP A 361 30.95 24.40 9.76
CA ASP A 361 30.12 25.60 9.81
C ASP A 361 29.74 25.99 11.25
N ASN A 362 29.64 27.31 11.50
CA ASN A 362 29.26 27.86 12.81
C ASN A 362 27.74 27.88 13.05
N MET A 363 26.91 27.59 12.04
CA MET A 363 25.44 27.52 12.21
C MET A 363 24.96 26.24 12.88
N SER A 364 25.71 25.14 12.76
CA SER A 364 25.38 23.86 13.38
C SER A 364 26.24 23.69 14.63
N ILE A 365 25.61 23.35 15.75
CA ILE A 365 26.29 23.21 17.03
C ILE A 365 26.11 21.79 17.53
N TYR A 366 27.22 21.07 17.66
CA TYR A 366 27.25 19.73 18.22
C TYR A 366 27.90 19.73 19.62
N PRO A 367 27.46 18.86 20.54
CA PRO A 367 27.96 18.85 21.92
C PRO A 367 29.43 18.42 22.08
N SER A 368 30.01 17.79 21.06
CA SER A 368 31.41 17.36 21.03
C SER A 368 31.93 17.30 19.57
N PRO A 369 33.26 17.30 19.34
CA PRO A 369 33.81 17.18 17.99
C PRO A 369 33.77 15.75 17.43
N THR A 370 33.24 14.78 18.19
CA THR A 370 33.22 13.35 17.85
C THR A 370 31.78 12.86 17.78
N GLY A 371 31.38 12.37 16.60
CA GLY A 371 30.05 11.82 16.39
C GLY A 371 29.88 11.25 14.99
N VAL A 372 28.67 10.83 14.68
CA VAL A 372 28.33 10.22 13.39
C VAL A 372 27.05 10.79 12.82
N MET A 373 27.05 10.99 11.51
CA MET A 373 25.86 11.33 10.75
C MET A 373 25.36 10.10 10.00
N ILE A 374 24.06 9.83 10.08
CA ILE A 374 23.39 8.73 9.39
C ILE A 374 22.44 9.33 8.35
N GLY A 375 22.72 9.11 7.07
CA GLY A 375 21.87 9.54 5.96
C GLY A 375 20.94 8.43 5.49
N LEU A 376 19.66 8.77 5.28
CA LEU A 376 18.66 7.88 4.69
C LEU A 376 18.05 8.52 3.45
N ASP A 377 18.17 7.89 2.29
CA ASP A 377 17.43 8.24 1.09
C ASP A 377 16.08 7.52 1.06
N LEU A 378 15.00 8.28 1.26
CA LEU A 378 13.63 7.79 1.28
C LEU A 378 13.09 7.43 -0.11
N ALA A 379 13.64 8.02 -1.18
CA ALA A 379 13.21 7.74 -2.56
C ALA A 379 13.81 6.43 -3.09
N TYR A 380 15.04 6.13 -2.66
CA TYR A 380 15.79 4.94 -3.10
C TYR A 380 15.94 3.85 -2.01
N ASN A 381 15.42 4.07 -0.81
CA ASN A 381 15.61 3.19 0.37
C ASN A 381 17.09 2.85 0.63
N LEU A 382 17.98 3.83 0.41
CA LEU A 382 19.41 3.70 0.67
C LEU A 382 19.75 4.31 2.02
N HIS A 383 20.77 3.78 2.68
CA HIS A 383 21.29 4.40 3.89
C HIS A 383 22.80 4.24 4.00
N SER A 384 23.44 5.20 4.65
CA SER A 384 24.85 5.12 5.02
C SER A 384 25.13 6.00 6.23
N ALA A 385 26.29 5.83 6.84
CA ALA A 385 26.75 6.68 7.93
C ALA A 385 28.22 7.07 7.75
N PHE A 386 28.54 8.31 8.12
CA PHE A 386 29.88 8.86 8.07
C PHE A 386 30.17 9.65 9.34
N GLY A 387 31.32 9.40 9.96
CA GLY A 387 31.75 10.11 11.16
C GLY A 387 32.79 9.33 11.93
N ASN A 388 33.07 9.77 13.15
CA ASN A 388 33.99 9.10 14.06
C ASN A 388 33.39 7.80 14.58
N TRP A 389 34.22 6.81 14.86
CA TRP A 389 33.81 5.53 15.43
C TRP A 389 34.58 5.26 16.71
N PHE A 390 33.91 4.63 17.67
CA PHE A 390 34.54 4.02 18.83
C PHE A 390 34.42 2.49 18.71
N PRO A 391 35.25 1.72 19.43
CA PRO A 391 35.21 0.26 19.33
C PRO A 391 33.79 -0.29 19.55
N GLY A 392 33.33 -1.13 18.62
CA GLY A 392 32.00 -1.75 18.66
C GLY A 392 30.85 -0.92 18.06
N SER A 393 30.99 0.40 17.92
CA SER A 393 29.87 1.24 17.45
C SER A 393 29.51 1.04 15.98
N LYS A 394 30.53 0.84 15.12
CA LYS A 394 30.35 0.61 13.68
C LYS A 394 29.55 -0.66 13.35
N PRO A 395 29.93 -1.86 13.83
CA PRO A 395 29.16 -3.08 13.54
C PRO A 395 27.75 -3.02 14.14
N LEU A 396 27.57 -2.42 15.33
CA LEU A 396 26.24 -2.23 15.92
C LEU A 396 25.36 -1.37 15.01
N LEU A 397 25.82 -0.18 14.61
CA LEU A 397 25.03 0.74 13.79
C LEU A 397 24.74 0.16 12.40
N ALA A 398 25.67 -0.59 11.80
CA ALA A 398 25.42 -1.28 10.54
C ALA A 398 24.28 -2.32 10.66
N GLN A 399 24.30 -3.15 11.71
CA GLN A 399 23.25 -4.15 11.95
C GLN A 399 21.91 -3.49 12.32
N ALA A 400 21.96 -2.46 13.16
CA ALA A 400 20.79 -1.69 13.60
C ALA A 400 20.07 -1.06 12.40
N MET A 401 20.80 -0.33 11.55
CA MET A 401 20.21 0.34 10.39
C MET A 401 19.65 -0.64 9.36
N ASN A 402 20.31 -1.78 9.13
CA ASN A 402 19.77 -2.84 8.27
C ASN A 402 18.44 -3.39 8.80
N LYS A 403 18.29 -3.52 10.12
CA LYS A 403 17.04 -3.96 10.76
C LYS A 403 15.97 -2.86 10.70
N ILE A 404 16.30 -1.63 11.10
CA ILE A 404 15.40 -0.47 11.08
C ILE A 404 14.85 -0.24 9.67
N MET A 405 15.71 -0.25 8.65
CA MET A 405 15.26 -0.10 7.26
C MET A 405 14.27 -1.18 6.84
N LYS A 406 14.30 -2.39 7.40
CA LYS A 406 13.34 -3.46 7.08
C LYS A 406 12.04 -3.34 7.89
N SER A 407 12.13 -3.10 9.19
CA SER A 407 11.01 -3.25 10.12
C SER A 407 10.39 -1.96 10.64
N ASN A 408 10.97 -0.78 10.35
CA ASN A 408 10.46 0.48 10.89
C ASN A 408 9.03 0.78 10.37
N PRO A 409 8.04 0.98 11.27
CA PRO A 409 6.65 1.21 10.88
C PRO A 409 6.44 2.48 10.04
N ALA A 410 7.20 3.55 10.31
CA ALA A 410 7.05 4.81 9.58
C ALA A 410 7.56 4.69 8.13
N LEU A 411 8.66 3.96 7.93
CA LEU A 411 9.15 3.60 6.59
C LEU A 411 8.18 2.65 5.86
N TYR A 412 7.54 1.71 6.58
CA TYR A 412 6.49 0.87 6.00
C TYR A 412 5.32 1.70 5.47
N VAL A 413 4.81 2.65 6.28
CA VAL A 413 3.74 3.57 5.85
C VAL A 413 4.14 4.38 4.61
N LEU A 414 5.39 4.86 4.55
CA LEU A 414 5.92 5.54 3.36
C LEU A 414 5.84 4.65 2.12
N ARG A 415 6.35 3.42 2.22
CA ARG A 415 6.38 2.44 1.12
C ARG A 415 4.97 2.10 0.64
N GLU A 416 4.04 1.87 1.56
CA GLU A 416 2.63 1.59 1.24
C GLU A 416 1.95 2.78 0.55
N ARG A 417 2.21 4.01 0.99
CA ARG A 417 1.68 5.20 0.32
C ARG A 417 2.27 5.38 -1.08
N ILE A 418 3.55 5.09 -1.27
CA ILE A 418 4.20 5.09 -2.59
C ILE A 418 3.53 4.03 -3.49
N ARG A 419 3.39 2.78 -3.03
CA ARG A 419 2.74 1.69 -3.77
C ARG A 419 1.30 2.04 -4.16
N LYS A 420 0.51 2.60 -3.24
CA LYS A 420 -0.86 3.09 -3.49
C LYS A 420 -0.90 4.24 -4.50
N GLY A 421 0.03 5.19 -4.39
CA GLY A 421 0.16 6.30 -5.36
C GLY A 421 0.55 5.81 -6.75
N LEU A 422 1.34 4.75 -6.83
CA LEU A 422 1.76 4.10 -8.07
C LEU A 422 0.74 3.07 -8.59
N GLN A 423 -0.23 2.64 -7.79
CA GLN A 423 -1.16 1.55 -8.12
C GLN A 423 -0.41 0.29 -8.60
N LEU A 424 0.68 -0.03 -7.90
CA LEU A 424 1.57 -1.13 -8.20
C LEU A 424 1.42 -2.21 -7.13
N TYR A 425 1.09 -3.42 -7.55
CA TYR A 425 0.79 -4.54 -6.66
C TYR A 425 1.71 -5.73 -6.96
N SER A 426 1.97 -6.54 -5.93
CA SER A 426 2.65 -7.84 -6.04
C SER A 426 1.62 -8.97 -5.95
N SER A 427 1.89 -10.07 -6.64
CA SER A 427 1.11 -11.30 -6.54
C SER A 427 1.39 -12.11 -5.25
N GLU A 428 2.41 -11.74 -4.47
CA GLU A 428 2.74 -12.39 -3.20
C GLU A 428 1.86 -11.87 -2.04
N PRO A 429 1.25 -12.75 -1.22
CA PRO A 429 0.28 -12.34 -0.20
C PRO A 429 0.94 -11.64 1.01
N THR A 430 0.38 -10.50 1.42
CA THR A 430 0.61 -9.88 2.74
C THR A 430 -0.14 -10.64 3.85
N GLU A 431 0.02 -10.22 5.11
CA GLU A 431 -0.73 -10.81 6.25
C GLU A 431 -2.24 -10.98 5.94
N PRO A 432 -2.81 -12.17 6.21
CA PRO A 432 -4.18 -12.46 5.83
C PRO A 432 -5.16 -11.67 6.68
N TYR A 433 -6.19 -11.11 6.02
CA TYR A 433 -7.32 -10.46 6.69
C TYR A 433 -8.11 -11.43 7.56
N LEU A 434 -8.90 -10.88 8.49
CA LEU A 434 -9.87 -11.68 9.23
C LEU A 434 -10.95 -12.17 8.25
N SER A 435 -11.05 -13.49 8.12
CA SER A 435 -11.97 -14.22 7.27
C SER A 435 -12.67 -15.32 8.08
N SER A 436 -13.55 -16.10 7.46
CA SER A 436 -14.17 -17.25 8.11
C SER A 436 -13.17 -18.35 8.48
N GLN A 437 -12.00 -18.41 7.84
CA GLN A 437 -11.00 -19.45 8.07
C GLN A 437 -10.17 -19.22 9.34
N ASN A 438 -9.85 -17.96 9.65
CA ASN A 438 -9.06 -17.57 10.82
C ASN A 438 -9.88 -16.88 11.91
N TYR A 439 -11.22 -16.99 11.85
CA TYR A 439 -12.14 -16.37 12.80
C TYR A 439 -11.85 -16.75 14.27
N GLY A 440 -11.35 -17.96 14.51
CA GLY A 440 -11.00 -18.44 15.86
C GLY A 440 -9.85 -17.67 16.53
N GLU A 441 -8.98 -17.00 15.76
CA GLU A 441 -7.82 -16.26 16.29
C GLU A 441 -8.23 -15.11 17.23
N ILE A 442 -9.45 -14.57 17.06
CA ILE A 442 -9.96 -13.44 17.84
C ILE A 442 -10.22 -13.78 19.32
N PHE A 443 -10.24 -15.08 19.68
CA PHE A 443 -10.47 -15.57 21.03
C PHE A 443 -9.19 -16.06 21.72
N SER A 444 -8.02 -15.75 21.17
CA SER A 444 -6.74 -16.07 21.78
C SER A 444 -6.51 -15.33 23.11
N ASN A 445 -5.41 -15.65 23.79
CA ASN A 445 -5.00 -14.94 25.00
C ASN A 445 -4.51 -13.51 24.74
N GLN A 446 -4.39 -13.09 23.47
CA GLN A 446 -4.04 -11.72 23.11
C GLN A 446 -5.20 -10.75 23.36
N ILE A 447 -4.88 -9.50 23.67
CA ILE A 447 -5.87 -8.42 23.72
C ILE A 447 -6.11 -7.94 22.28
N ILE A 448 -7.32 -8.19 21.79
CA ILE A 448 -7.74 -7.86 20.42
C ILE A 448 -8.88 -6.86 20.48
N TRP A 449 -8.80 -5.79 19.69
CA TRP A 449 -9.88 -4.81 19.57
C TRP A 449 -10.48 -4.81 18.17
N PHE A 450 -11.80 -4.75 18.09
CA PHE A 450 -12.51 -4.31 16.90
C PHE A 450 -12.72 -2.80 16.93
N VAL A 451 -12.44 -2.13 15.82
CA VAL A 451 -12.74 -0.69 15.64
C VAL A 451 -13.71 -0.53 14.47
N ASP A 452 -14.87 0.06 14.76
CA ASP A 452 -15.89 0.40 13.75
C ASP A 452 -16.12 1.93 13.70
N ASP A 453 -15.86 2.52 12.53
CA ASP A 453 -16.02 3.96 12.26
C ASP A 453 -17.35 4.29 11.55
N THR A 454 -18.22 3.30 11.34
CA THR A 454 -19.44 3.44 10.53
C THR A 454 -20.38 4.55 11.04
N ASN A 455 -20.50 4.70 12.35
CA ASN A 455 -21.40 5.66 12.98
C ASN A 455 -20.69 6.91 13.54
N VAL A 456 -19.46 7.18 13.13
CA VAL A 456 -18.69 8.34 13.63
C VAL A 456 -19.22 9.64 13.02
N TYR A 457 -19.41 9.68 11.70
CA TYR A 457 -19.96 10.85 11.00
C TYR A 457 -21.33 10.53 10.43
N ARG A 458 -22.37 11.02 11.11
CA ARG A 458 -23.77 10.80 10.76
C ARG A 458 -24.40 12.12 10.32
N VAL A 459 -25.30 12.06 9.34
CA VAL A 459 -25.98 13.25 8.80
C VAL A 459 -27.48 13.04 8.69
N THR A 460 -28.24 14.12 8.90
CA THR A 460 -29.66 14.21 8.56
C THR A 460 -29.83 15.10 7.32
N ILE A 461 -30.67 14.67 6.39
CA ILE A 461 -30.94 15.41 5.16
C ILE A 461 -32.17 16.28 5.38
N HIS A 462 -32.07 17.57 5.04
CA HIS A 462 -33.18 18.50 5.04
C HIS A 462 -33.25 19.23 3.70
N LYS A 463 -34.43 19.74 3.34
CA LYS A 463 -34.64 20.49 2.11
C LYS A 463 -34.54 21.98 2.42
N THR A 464 -33.73 22.71 1.67
CA THR A 464 -33.66 24.17 1.77
C THR A 464 -34.88 24.81 1.13
N PHE A 465 -35.09 26.10 1.40
CA PHE A 465 -36.16 26.89 0.79
C PHE A 465 -36.10 26.85 -0.75
N GLU A 466 -34.90 26.89 -1.32
CA GLU A 466 -34.64 26.79 -2.77
C GLU A 466 -34.92 25.39 -3.36
N GLY A 467 -35.24 24.42 -2.51
CA GLY A 467 -35.56 23.06 -2.89
C GLY A 467 -34.36 22.10 -2.95
N ASN A 468 -33.15 22.57 -2.66
CA ASN A 468 -31.94 21.74 -2.62
C ASN A 468 -31.90 20.87 -1.36
N LEU A 469 -31.34 19.67 -1.46
CA LEU A 469 -31.10 18.81 -0.31
C LEU A 469 -29.76 19.17 0.34
N THR A 470 -29.77 19.49 1.63
CA THR A 470 -28.58 19.80 2.43
C THR A 470 -28.48 18.87 3.63
N THR A 471 -27.26 18.61 4.08
CA THR A 471 -26.96 17.68 5.18
C THR A 471 -26.58 18.44 6.45
N LYS A 472 -27.19 18.11 7.59
CA LYS A 472 -26.77 18.55 8.92
C LYS A 472 -26.10 17.39 9.67
N PRO A 473 -24.90 17.57 10.24
CA PRO A 473 -24.27 16.53 11.04
C PRO A 473 -25.05 16.32 12.35
N ILE A 474 -25.12 15.05 12.78
CA ILE A 474 -25.64 14.65 14.10
C ILE A 474 -24.56 13.93 14.88
N ASN A 475 -24.75 13.79 16.19
CA ASN A 475 -23.80 13.09 17.05
C ASN A 475 -23.56 11.64 16.58
N GLY A 476 -22.28 11.28 16.52
CA GLY A 476 -21.81 9.94 16.21
C GLY A 476 -20.89 9.39 17.30
N ALA A 477 -20.52 8.13 17.16
CA ALA A 477 -19.65 7.45 18.11
C ALA A 477 -18.69 6.48 17.42
N ILE A 478 -17.48 6.38 17.98
CA ILE A 478 -16.52 5.31 17.71
C ILE A 478 -16.93 4.11 18.56
N PHE A 479 -16.95 2.94 17.95
CA PHE A 479 -17.18 1.67 18.63
C PHE A 479 -15.87 0.89 18.69
N ILE A 480 -15.30 0.73 19.89
CA ILE A 480 -14.08 -0.07 20.12
C ILE A 480 -14.43 -1.21 21.06
N PHE A 481 -14.23 -2.45 20.62
CA PHE A 481 -14.81 -3.62 21.28
C PHE A 481 -13.82 -4.76 21.44
N ASN A 482 -13.75 -5.35 22.64
CA ASN A 482 -12.97 -6.53 22.93
C ASN A 482 -13.85 -7.80 22.83
N PRO A 483 -13.65 -8.68 21.82
CA PRO A 483 -14.48 -9.86 21.59
C PRO A 483 -14.33 -10.93 22.67
N ARG A 484 -13.22 -10.93 23.44
CA ARG A 484 -13.00 -11.90 24.50
C ARG A 484 -13.72 -11.52 25.78
N THR A 485 -13.60 -10.26 26.20
CA THR A 485 -14.09 -9.81 27.51
C THR A 485 -15.48 -9.19 27.45
N GLY A 486 -15.95 -8.75 26.26
CA GLY A 486 -17.19 -8.01 26.13
C GLY A 486 -17.04 -6.50 26.36
N GLN A 487 -15.86 -6.03 26.74
CA GLN A 487 -15.61 -4.63 27.05
C GLN A 487 -15.79 -3.76 25.79
N LEU A 488 -16.59 -2.71 25.93
CA LEU A 488 -16.93 -1.76 24.89
C LEU A 488 -16.52 -0.35 25.35
N PHE A 489 -15.64 0.28 24.58
CA PHE A 489 -15.35 1.70 24.69
C PHE A 489 -16.15 2.44 23.62
N LEU A 490 -17.11 3.25 24.07
CA LEU A 490 -17.96 4.05 23.21
C LEU A 490 -17.57 5.53 23.36
N LYS A 491 -16.95 6.11 22.34
CA LYS A 491 -16.50 7.52 22.37
C LYS A 491 -17.29 8.37 21.39
N ARG A 492 -17.83 9.51 21.85
CA ARG A 492 -18.45 10.50 20.96
C ARG A 492 -17.38 11.26 20.15
N LEU A 493 -17.65 11.53 18.88
CA LEU A 493 -16.81 12.37 18.01
C LEU A 493 -17.57 13.47 17.25
N GLY A 494 -16.81 14.52 16.86
CA GLY A 494 -17.23 15.61 15.97
C GLY A 494 -16.88 15.37 14.48
N GLN A 495 -17.14 16.37 13.63
CA GLN A 495 -17.32 16.32 12.16
C GLN A 495 -16.24 15.64 11.27
N LEU A 496 -15.07 15.25 11.77
CA LEU A 496 -14.03 14.58 10.98
C LEU A 496 -13.98 13.09 11.30
N ALA A 497 -14.28 12.22 10.33
CA ALA A 497 -14.55 10.80 10.60
C ALA A 497 -13.29 9.96 10.86
N LYS A 498 -12.44 9.76 9.84
CA LYS A 498 -11.43 8.67 9.86
C LYS A 498 -10.18 9.01 10.66
N TRP A 499 -9.53 10.12 10.32
CA TRP A 499 -8.30 10.56 10.98
C TRP A 499 -8.52 10.86 12.46
N LYS A 500 -9.65 11.50 12.80
CA LYS A 500 -10.00 11.75 14.20
C LYS A 500 -10.29 10.45 14.94
N THR A 501 -10.97 9.48 14.30
CA THR A 501 -11.15 8.14 14.90
C THR A 501 -9.81 7.50 15.22
N ALA A 502 -8.86 7.51 14.28
CA ALA A 502 -7.52 6.95 14.50
C ALA A 502 -6.74 7.68 15.60
N GLU A 503 -6.82 9.01 15.65
CA GLU A 503 -6.23 9.83 16.70
C GLU A 503 -6.80 9.45 18.08
N GLU A 504 -8.14 9.31 18.19
CA GLU A 504 -8.77 8.94 19.46
C GLU A 504 -8.49 7.49 19.87
N VAL A 505 -8.39 6.57 18.92
CA VAL A 505 -7.97 5.18 19.19
C VAL A 505 -6.55 5.17 19.72
N ALA A 506 -5.61 5.90 19.09
CA ALA A 506 -4.24 6.02 19.56
C ALA A 506 -4.15 6.70 20.93
N ALA A 507 -4.97 7.73 21.19
CA ALA A 507 -5.06 8.37 22.50
C ALA A 507 -5.59 7.41 23.58
N LEU A 508 -6.56 6.56 23.26
CA LEU A 508 -7.04 5.52 24.17
C LEU A 508 -5.94 4.50 24.47
N VAL A 509 -5.21 4.00 23.46
CA VAL A 509 -4.07 3.09 23.66
C VAL A 509 -3.02 3.72 24.58
N ARG A 510 -2.67 5.00 24.38
CA ARG A 510 -1.74 5.73 25.26
C ARG A 510 -2.23 5.86 26.71
N SER A 511 -3.54 5.93 26.92
CA SER A 511 -4.11 6.08 28.26
C SER A 511 -4.13 4.78 29.07
N LEU A 512 -3.95 3.63 28.42
CA LEU A 512 -3.95 2.33 29.08
C LEU A 512 -2.53 1.90 29.51
N PRO A 513 -2.40 1.20 30.65
CA PRO A 513 -1.17 0.49 31.01
C PRO A 513 -0.73 -0.48 29.92
N VAL A 514 0.58 -0.75 29.83
CA VAL A 514 1.17 -1.57 28.76
C VAL A 514 0.60 -3.01 28.76
N GLU A 515 0.19 -3.51 29.92
CA GLU A 515 -0.43 -4.83 30.10
C GLU A 515 -1.84 -4.91 29.48
N GLU A 516 -2.55 -3.79 29.39
CA GLU A 516 -3.91 -3.70 28.86
C GLU A 516 -3.94 -3.23 27.39
N GLN A 517 -2.80 -2.85 26.83
CA GLN A 517 -2.70 -2.42 25.44
C GLN A 517 -3.00 -3.58 24.48
N PRO A 518 -3.76 -3.33 23.39
CA PRO A 518 -4.09 -4.36 22.43
C PRO A 518 -2.82 -4.82 21.70
N LYS A 519 -2.70 -6.13 21.45
CA LYS A 519 -1.68 -6.69 20.54
C LYS A 519 -2.14 -6.65 19.10
N GLN A 520 -3.46 -6.63 18.88
CA GLN A 520 -4.05 -6.57 17.55
C GLN A 520 -5.28 -5.65 17.52
N ILE A 521 -5.38 -4.84 16.48
CA ILE A 521 -6.55 -4.01 16.17
C ILE A 521 -7.11 -4.44 14.81
N ILE A 522 -8.35 -4.90 14.81
CA ILE A 522 -9.09 -5.33 13.62
C ILE A 522 -10.09 -4.24 13.23
N VAL A 523 -9.97 -3.71 12.02
CA VAL A 523 -10.91 -2.70 11.50
C VAL A 523 -11.99 -3.31 10.63
N THR A 524 -13.23 -2.86 10.81
CA THR A 524 -14.37 -3.29 9.98
C THR A 524 -14.30 -2.71 8.55
N ARG A 525 -13.71 -1.53 8.40
CA ARG A 525 -13.65 -0.79 7.13
C ARG A 525 -12.21 -0.52 6.74
N LYS A 526 -11.81 -0.98 5.54
CA LYS A 526 -10.44 -0.84 5.00
C LYS A 526 -9.90 0.59 5.02
N GLY A 527 -10.79 1.59 4.94
CA GLY A 527 -10.41 3.00 5.00
C GLY A 527 -9.85 3.48 6.34
N MET A 528 -9.90 2.66 7.39
CA MET A 528 -9.32 2.94 8.71
C MET A 528 -7.92 2.34 8.91
N LEU A 529 -7.44 1.47 8.01
CA LEU A 529 -6.10 0.88 8.09
C LEU A 529 -5.03 1.98 8.07
N ASP A 530 -4.99 2.78 7.00
CA ASP A 530 -3.94 3.79 6.80
C ASP A 530 -3.90 4.85 7.91
N PRO A 531 -5.05 5.42 8.37
CA PRO A 531 -5.02 6.36 9.47
C PRO A 531 -4.51 5.74 10.78
N LEU A 532 -4.88 4.49 11.10
CA LEU A 532 -4.41 3.83 12.32
C LEU A 532 -2.92 3.50 12.25
N GLU A 533 -2.41 2.99 11.12
CA GLU A 533 -0.98 2.73 10.91
C GLU A 533 -0.15 3.99 11.16
N VAL A 534 -0.65 5.16 10.74
CA VAL A 534 0.03 6.45 10.90
C VAL A 534 -0.02 7.00 12.33
N HIS A 535 -1.10 6.74 13.05
CA HIS A 535 -1.30 7.25 14.42
C HIS A 535 -0.74 6.30 15.49
N LEU A 536 -0.53 5.03 15.16
CA LEU A 536 0.02 3.99 16.05
C LEU A 536 1.50 3.70 15.76
N LEU A 537 2.21 4.58 15.06
CA LEU A 537 3.67 4.45 14.84
C LEU A 537 4.45 4.40 16.16
N ASP A 538 3.94 5.04 17.21
CA ASP A 538 4.51 5.00 18.57
C ASP A 538 4.36 3.61 19.23
N PHE A 539 3.58 2.70 18.61
CA PHE A 539 3.23 1.38 19.14
C PHE A 539 3.53 0.27 18.11
N PRO A 540 4.82 -0.04 17.84
CA PRO A 540 5.23 -0.96 16.78
C PRO A 540 4.74 -2.41 16.99
N ASN A 541 4.40 -2.78 18.23
CA ASN A 541 3.97 -4.13 18.60
C ASN A 541 2.47 -4.39 18.35
N ILE A 542 1.71 -3.40 17.86
CA ILE A 542 0.27 -3.52 17.61
C ILE A 542 0.05 -3.86 16.14
N VAL A 543 -0.46 -5.07 15.89
CA VAL A 543 -0.81 -5.52 14.53
C VAL A 543 -2.14 -4.92 14.10
N ILE A 544 -2.19 -4.26 12.94
CA ILE A 544 -3.42 -3.67 12.39
C ILE A 544 -3.91 -4.53 11.23
N LYS A 545 -5.08 -5.16 11.38
CA LYS A 545 -5.64 -6.12 10.40
C LYS A 545 -6.99 -5.65 9.86
N GLY A 546 -7.22 -5.88 8.57
CA GLY A 546 -8.55 -5.69 7.95
C GLY A 546 -9.47 -6.88 8.17
N SER A 547 -10.78 -6.65 8.18
CA SER A 547 -11.80 -7.71 8.16
C SER A 547 -12.44 -7.85 6.78
N GLU A 548 -12.51 -9.07 6.26
CA GLU A 548 -13.38 -9.43 5.13
C GLU A 548 -14.81 -9.72 5.61
N LEU A 549 -14.96 -10.12 6.87
CA LEU A 549 -16.24 -10.31 7.51
C LEU A 549 -16.93 -8.96 7.75
N GLN A 550 -18.15 -8.81 7.22
CA GLN A 550 -18.98 -7.64 7.47
C GLN A 550 -19.71 -7.77 8.80
N LEU A 551 -19.09 -7.35 9.91
CA LEU A 551 -19.70 -7.42 11.24
C LEU A 551 -20.75 -6.30 11.44
N PRO A 552 -21.90 -6.57 12.11
CA PRO A 552 -23.03 -5.66 12.19
C PRO A 552 -22.93 -4.65 13.36
N PHE A 553 -21.72 -4.23 13.75
CA PHE A 553 -21.53 -3.34 14.92
C PHE A 553 -22.27 -2.00 14.80
N GLN A 554 -22.48 -1.51 13.57
CA GLN A 554 -23.30 -0.33 13.32
C GLN A 554 -24.74 -0.42 13.88
N ALA A 555 -25.29 -1.64 14.02
CA ALA A 555 -26.63 -1.86 14.54
C ALA A 555 -26.71 -1.65 16.06
N CYS A 556 -25.57 -1.62 16.76
CA CYS A 556 -25.51 -1.37 18.19
C CYS A 556 -26.15 -0.02 18.56
N LEU A 557 -26.03 1.00 17.71
CA LEU A 557 -26.66 2.30 17.96
C LEU A 557 -28.19 2.31 17.79
N LYS A 558 -28.80 1.23 17.31
CA LYS A 558 -30.26 1.08 17.27
C LYS A 558 -30.84 0.70 18.65
N ILE A 559 -29.98 0.33 19.60
CA ILE A 559 -30.35 0.08 20.99
C ILE A 559 -30.58 1.42 21.67
N GLU A 560 -31.75 1.61 22.28
CA GLU A 560 -32.19 2.88 22.87
C GLU A 560 -31.19 3.42 23.91
N LYS A 561 -30.64 2.55 24.76
CA LYS A 561 -29.64 2.92 25.77
C LYS A 561 -28.43 3.65 25.15
N PHE A 562 -27.91 3.14 24.03
CA PHE A 562 -26.78 3.77 23.33
C PHE A 562 -27.21 4.96 22.47
N GLY A 563 -28.35 4.85 21.76
CA GLY A 563 -28.87 5.91 20.91
C GLY A 563 -29.16 7.19 21.70
N ASP A 564 -29.85 7.08 22.82
CA ASP A 564 -30.20 8.20 23.69
C ASP A 564 -28.96 8.84 24.31
N LEU A 565 -28.01 8.01 24.77
CA LEU A 565 -26.76 8.49 25.35
C LEU A 565 -25.97 9.36 24.36
N ILE A 566 -25.89 8.94 23.10
CA ILE A 566 -25.15 9.67 22.06
C ILE A 566 -25.90 10.94 21.64
N LEU A 567 -27.23 10.88 21.50
CA LEU A 567 -28.03 12.02 21.07
C LEU A 567 -28.13 13.12 22.14
N LYS A 568 -28.20 12.75 23.42
CA LYS A 568 -28.32 13.69 24.55
C LYS A 568 -26.98 14.27 25.01
N ALA A 569 -25.86 13.68 24.62
CA ALA A 569 -24.52 14.16 25.03
C ALA A 569 -24.20 15.56 24.48
N THR A 570 -23.77 16.46 25.36
CA THR A 570 -23.37 17.85 25.06
C THR A 570 -21.86 17.99 24.85
N GLU A 571 -21.04 17.17 25.52
CA GLU A 571 -19.57 17.09 25.34
C GLU A 571 -19.06 15.72 24.84
N PRO A 572 -17.84 15.65 24.25
CA PRO A 572 -17.20 14.37 23.91
C PRO A 572 -16.78 13.63 25.19
N GLN A 573 -17.31 12.43 25.38
CA GLN A 573 -16.98 11.57 26.51
C GLN A 573 -16.71 10.13 26.06
N MET A 574 -15.86 9.45 26.82
CA MET A 574 -15.65 8.01 26.70
C MET A 574 -16.55 7.31 27.72
N VAL A 575 -17.38 6.37 27.26
CA VAL A 575 -18.27 5.60 28.13
C VAL A 575 -17.92 4.13 28.00
N LEU A 576 -17.72 3.47 29.15
CA LEU A 576 -17.39 2.06 29.23
C LEU A 576 -18.66 1.23 29.42
N PHE A 577 -18.79 0.16 28.65
CA PHE A 577 -19.83 -0.85 28.81
C PHE A 577 -19.22 -2.26 28.78
N ASN A 578 -19.95 -3.23 29.32
CA ASN A 578 -19.73 -4.63 29.01
C ASN A 578 -20.93 -5.12 28.19
N ILE A 579 -20.74 -5.34 26.89
CA ILE A 579 -21.83 -5.71 25.98
C ILE A 579 -22.32 -7.15 26.17
N TYR A 580 -21.56 -7.98 26.90
CA TYR A 580 -21.97 -9.35 27.24
C TYR A 580 -22.80 -9.42 28.51
N ASP A 581 -22.94 -8.31 29.25
CA ASP A 581 -23.54 -8.31 30.58
C ASP A 581 -22.90 -9.44 31.44
N ASP A 582 -23.71 -10.44 31.81
CA ASP A 582 -23.30 -11.57 32.64
C ASP A 582 -23.08 -12.89 31.87
N TRP A 583 -23.13 -12.90 30.53
CA TRP A 583 -23.11 -14.13 29.74
C TRP A 583 -21.85 -14.99 29.94
N LEU A 584 -20.72 -14.38 30.29
CA LEU A 584 -19.46 -15.09 30.52
C LEU A 584 -19.47 -15.98 31.79
N LYS A 585 -20.49 -15.87 32.65
CA LYS A 585 -20.66 -16.77 33.81
C LYS A 585 -21.07 -18.19 33.39
N SER A 586 -21.88 -18.33 32.33
CA SER A 586 -22.41 -19.62 31.86
C SER A 586 -21.98 -20.00 30.44
N ASN A 587 -21.42 -19.06 29.66
CA ASN A 587 -21.04 -19.28 28.27
C ASN A 587 -19.58 -18.91 28.00
N SER A 588 -18.96 -19.56 27.01
CA SER A 588 -17.63 -19.16 26.51
C SER A 588 -17.70 -17.80 25.79
N SER A 589 -16.55 -17.12 25.70
CA SER A 589 -16.41 -15.86 24.95
C SER A 589 -16.82 -16.01 23.48
N TYR A 590 -16.47 -17.14 22.85
CA TYR A 590 -16.91 -17.49 21.49
C TYR A 590 -18.44 -17.53 21.36
N THR A 591 -19.10 -18.16 22.33
CA THR A 591 -20.56 -18.29 22.34
C THR A 591 -21.23 -16.96 22.60
N ALA A 592 -20.73 -16.18 23.56
CA ALA A 592 -21.22 -14.84 23.87
C ALA A 592 -21.07 -13.89 22.66
N PHE A 593 -19.94 -13.96 21.95
CA PHE A 593 -19.74 -13.20 20.71
C PHE A 593 -20.70 -13.62 19.62
N SER A 594 -20.88 -14.93 19.41
CA SER A 594 -21.80 -15.45 18.39
C SER A 594 -23.24 -15.01 18.66
N ARG A 595 -23.68 -15.07 19.93
CA ARG A 595 -24.97 -14.53 20.38
C ARG A 595 -25.08 -13.04 20.07
N LEU A 596 -24.07 -12.24 20.43
CA LEU A 596 -24.06 -10.81 20.16
C LEU A 596 -24.20 -10.51 18.67
N ILE A 597 -23.41 -11.17 17.82
CA ILE A 597 -23.45 -10.96 16.37
C ILE A 597 -24.83 -11.33 15.81
N LEU A 598 -25.43 -12.41 16.28
CA LEU A 598 -26.78 -12.82 15.89
C LEU A 598 -27.82 -11.75 16.24
N ILE A 599 -27.78 -11.22 17.46
CA ILE A 599 -28.68 -10.17 17.92
C ILE A 599 -28.50 -8.89 17.09
N LEU A 600 -27.26 -8.43 16.94
CA LEU A 600 -26.94 -7.21 16.19
C LEU A 600 -27.33 -7.36 14.71
N ARG A 601 -27.17 -8.55 14.12
CA ARG A 601 -27.60 -8.81 12.75
C ARG A 601 -29.12 -8.78 12.62
N ALA A 602 -29.84 -9.41 13.54
CA ALA A 602 -31.30 -9.35 13.56
C ALA A 602 -31.81 -7.91 13.67
N LEU A 603 -31.21 -7.08 14.55
CA LEU A 603 -31.50 -5.65 14.67
C LEU A 603 -31.13 -4.86 13.40
N HIS A 604 -30.08 -5.28 12.70
CA HIS A 604 -29.69 -4.68 11.43
C HIS A 604 -30.76 -4.92 10.36
N VAL A 605 -31.22 -6.17 10.24
CA VAL A 605 -32.18 -6.65 9.23
C VAL A 605 -33.61 -6.18 9.51
N ASN A 606 -34.13 -6.44 10.71
CA ASN A 606 -35.48 -6.06 11.12
C ASN A 606 -35.49 -5.67 12.59
N ASN A 607 -35.36 -4.36 12.84
CA ASN A 607 -35.24 -3.79 14.18
C ASN A 607 -36.48 -4.07 15.05
N GLU A 608 -37.68 -3.92 14.49
CA GLU A 608 -38.93 -4.08 15.24
C GLU A 608 -39.16 -5.54 15.65
N LYS A 609 -39.06 -6.48 14.69
CA LYS A 609 -39.23 -7.90 15.00
C LYS A 609 -38.15 -8.43 15.95
N ALA A 610 -36.91 -8.01 15.78
CA ALA A 610 -35.84 -8.41 16.68
C ALA A 610 -36.09 -7.91 18.11
N LYS A 611 -36.53 -6.66 18.29
CA LYS A 611 -36.90 -6.12 19.61
C LYS A 611 -38.07 -6.89 20.25
N MET A 612 -39.08 -7.27 19.47
CA MET A 612 -40.18 -8.10 19.97
C MET A 612 -39.71 -9.50 20.41
N LEU A 613 -38.81 -10.13 19.64
CA LEU A 613 -38.25 -11.44 19.99
C LEU A 613 -37.36 -11.40 21.23
N LEU A 614 -36.63 -10.29 21.46
CA LEU A 614 -35.80 -10.10 22.65
C LEU A 614 -36.63 -9.86 23.92
N LYS A 615 -37.82 -9.26 23.78
CA LYS A 615 -38.72 -8.93 24.91
C LYS A 615 -40.12 -9.51 24.68
N PRO A 616 -40.29 -10.85 24.72
CA PRO A 616 -41.56 -11.49 24.38
C PRO A 616 -42.63 -11.36 25.46
N ASP A 617 -42.24 -11.16 26.72
CA ASP A 617 -43.14 -11.05 27.87
C ASP A 617 -42.72 -9.88 28.77
N LYS A 618 -43.72 -9.24 29.39
CA LYS A 618 -43.56 -8.14 30.36
C LYS A 618 -42.86 -8.58 31.65
N THR A 619 -42.90 -9.87 31.97
CA THR A 619 -42.21 -10.44 33.14
C THR A 619 -40.69 -10.40 33.01
N ILE A 620 -40.15 -10.30 31.79
CA ILE A 620 -38.71 -10.27 31.52
C ILE A 620 -38.23 -8.81 31.61
N VAL A 621 -37.42 -8.53 32.62
CA VAL A 621 -36.87 -7.19 32.89
C VAL A 621 -35.42 -7.12 32.41
N THR A 622 -35.00 -5.94 31.95
CA THR A 622 -33.59 -5.61 31.71
C THR A 622 -33.10 -4.82 32.91
N GLU A 623 -32.06 -5.31 33.58
CA GLU A 623 -31.46 -4.61 34.71
C GLU A 623 -30.90 -3.24 34.29
N PRO A 624 -30.92 -2.21 35.16
CA PRO A 624 -30.46 -0.86 34.79
C PRO A 624 -29.00 -0.81 34.31
N HIS A 625 -28.14 -1.68 34.87
CA HIS A 625 -26.73 -1.79 34.51
C HIS A 625 -26.49 -2.68 33.28
N HIS A 626 -27.46 -3.54 32.90
CA HIS A 626 -27.37 -4.40 31.73
C HIS A 626 -27.89 -3.74 30.45
N ILE A 627 -27.54 -4.33 29.31
CA ILE A 627 -28.00 -3.92 27.98
C ILE A 627 -29.11 -4.86 27.50
N TRP A 628 -28.96 -6.16 27.76
CA TRP A 628 -29.85 -7.21 27.30
C TRP A 628 -30.83 -7.67 28.38
N PRO A 629 -32.00 -8.19 28.00
CA PRO A 629 -32.95 -8.78 28.94
C PRO A 629 -32.35 -9.96 29.72
N SER A 630 -32.69 -10.08 30.99
CA SER A 630 -32.23 -11.18 31.85
C SER A 630 -33.01 -12.46 31.53
N LEU A 631 -32.42 -13.33 30.72
CA LEU A 631 -32.99 -14.61 30.29
C LEU A 631 -32.17 -15.80 30.83
N SER A 632 -32.84 -16.93 31.06
CA SER A 632 -32.17 -18.21 31.32
C SER A 632 -31.49 -18.77 30.06
N ASP A 633 -30.55 -19.71 30.20
CA ASP A 633 -29.86 -20.31 29.05
C ASP A 633 -30.84 -21.02 28.08
N GLU A 634 -31.92 -21.64 28.59
CA GLU A 634 -32.97 -22.24 27.75
C GLU A 634 -33.77 -21.21 26.96
N GLN A 635 -34.09 -20.08 27.60
CA GLN A 635 -34.78 -18.98 26.93
C GLN A 635 -33.88 -18.36 25.85
N TRP A 636 -32.58 -18.18 26.15
CA TRP A 636 -31.61 -17.72 25.15
C TRP A 636 -31.55 -18.65 23.95
N MET A 637 -31.52 -19.97 24.14
CA MET A 637 -31.53 -20.92 23.01
C MET A 637 -32.76 -20.75 22.11
N LYS A 638 -33.95 -20.55 22.68
CA LYS A 638 -35.18 -20.30 21.90
C LYS A 638 -35.12 -18.97 21.13
N VAL A 639 -34.64 -17.91 21.79
CA VAL A 639 -34.49 -16.59 21.17
C VAL A 639 -33.44 -16.63 20.06
N GLU A 640 -32.31 -17.29 20.27
CA GLU A 640 -31.26 -17.45 19.25
C GLU A 640 -31.79 -18.14 17.99
N VAL A 641 -32.56 -19.23 18.14
CA VAL A 641 -33.20 -19.90 16.98
C VAL A 641 -34.16 -18.95 16.26
N ALA A 642 -35.00 -18.23 16.99
CA ALA A 642 -35.94 -17.28 16.38
C ALA A 642 -35.24 -16.12 15.66
N LEU A 643 -34.15 -15.60 16.21
CA LEU A 643 -33.34 -14.55 15.58
C LEU A 643 -32.64 -15.08 14.32
N ARG A 644 -32.10 -16.30 14.38
CA ARG A 644 -31.51 -16.98 13.21
C ARG A 644 -32.52 -17.13 12.09
N ASP A 645 -33.71 -17.63 12.39
CA ASP A 645 -34.77 -17.87 11.40
C ASP A 645 -35.27 -16.56 10.79
N LEU A 646 -35.33 -15.47 11.58
CA LEU A 646 -35.63 -14.13 11.08
C LEU A 646 -34.61 -13.66 10.04
N ILE A 647 -33.31 -13.86 10.30
CA ILE A 647 -32.25 -13.43 9.40
C ILE A 647 -32.25 -14.29 8.13
N LEU A 648 -32.36 -15.62 8.25
CA LEU A 648 -32.40 -16.53 7.11
C LEU A 648 -33.63 -16.27 6.23
N SER A 649 -34.79 -16.00 6.83
CA SER A 649 -36.02 -15.68 6.11
C SER A 649 -35.89 -14.37 5.31
N ASP A 650 -35.25 -13.35 5.87
CA ASP A 650 -35.00 -12.09 5.15
C ASP A 650 -34.01 -12.29 3.99
N TYR A 651 -32.94 -13.07 4.21
CA TYR A 651 -31.98 -13.42 3.17
C TYR A 651 -32.64 -14.19 2.02
N ALA A 652 -33.41 -15.23 2.35
CA ALA A 652 -34.18 -16.03 1.41
C ALA A 652 -35.14 -15.18 0.59
N LYS A 653 -35.87 -14.26 1.25
CA LYS A 653 -36.80 -13.34 0.58
C LYS A 653 -36.09 -12.36 -0.34
N LYS A 654 -34.93 -11.82 0.03
CA LYS A 654 -34.18 -10.86 -0.80
C LYS A 654 -33.53 -11.51 -2.02
N ASN A 655 -33.10 -12.77 -1.89
CA ASN A 655 -32.40 -13.49 -2.96
C ASN A 655 -33.31 -14.47 -3.72
N ASN A 656 -34.58 -14.57 -3.36
CA ASN A 656 -35.54 -15.53 -3.92
C ASN A 656 -35.05 -17.00 -3.84
N VAL A 657 -34.46 -17.37 -2.71
CA VAL A 657 -33.95 -18.73 -2.44
C VAL A 657 -34.76 -19.37 -1.32
N ASN A 658 -35.00 -20.68 -1.39
CA ASN A 658 -35.63 -21.41 -0.30
C ASN A 658 -34.63 -21.66 0.84
N THR A 659 -35.00 -21.40 2.09
CA THR A 659 -34.12 -21.59 3.26
C THR A 659 -33.66 -23.03 3.42
N SER A 660 -34.47 -24.02 3.00
CA SER A 660 -34.12 -25.45 3.06
C SER A 660 -33.08 -25.88 2.03
N ALA A 661 -32.80 -25.06 1.03
CA ALA A 661 -31.81 -25.35 -0.02
C ALA A 661 -30.39 -24.88 0.36
N LEU A 662 -30.23 -24.18 1.50
CA LEU A 662 -28.94 -23.66 1.94
C LEU A 662 -28.12 -24.76 2.64
N THR A 663 -26.87 -24.93 2.20
CA THR A 663 -25.88 -25.80 2.86
C THR A 663 -25.42 -25.20 4.19
N GLN A 664 -24.82 -26.00 5.07
CA GLN A 664 -24.27 -25.49 6.33
C GLN A 664 -23.17 -24.45 6.12
N SER A 665 -22.32 -24.62 5.11
CA SER A 665 -21.33 -23.61 4.72
C SER A 665 -22.01 -22.33 4.24
N GLU A 666 -23.09 -22.41 3.47
CA GLU A 666 -23.83 -21.21 3.05
C GLU A 666 -24.58 -20.57 4.22
N ILE A 667 -25.04 -21.31 5.23
CA ILE A 667 -25.65 -20.73 6.44
C ILE A 667 -24.59 -19.99 7.28
N ARG A 668 -23.34 -20.48 7.28
CA ARG A 668 -22.19 -19.86 7.95
C ARG A 668 -21.64 -18.64 7.18
N ASP A 669 -21.53 -18.78 5.86
CA ASP A 669 -20.90 -17.81 4.96
C ASP A 669 -21.90 -16.80 4.39
N THR A 670 -23.21 -17.10 4.45
CA THR A 670 -24.19 -16.02 4.42
C THR A 670 -23.84 -15.07 5.56
N PRO A 671 -23.93 -13.75 5.36
CA PRO A 671 -23.55 -12.77 6.39
C PRO A 671 -24.32 -12.88 7.72
N SER A 672 -25.12 -13.94 7.92
CA SER A 672 -26.29 -13.99 8.75
C SER A 672 -26.22 -14.85 10.00
N VAL A 673 -25.30 -15.82 10.16
CA VAL A 673 -25.36 -16.69 11.35
C VAL A 673 -23.99 -17.28 11.73
N PRO A 674 -23.34 -16.83 12.82
CA PRO A 674 -22.35 -17.68 13.50
C PRO A 674 -23.09 -18.80 14.25
N GLN A 675 -22.67 -20.06 14.08
CA GLN A 675 -23.18 -21.17 14.88
C GLN A 675 -22.25 -21.48 16.07
N ARG A 676 -22.90 -21.91 17.17
CA ARG A 676 -22.31 -22.66 18.27
C ARG A 676 -21.67 -23.94 17.78
#